data_AF-A0A971CST3-F1
#
_entry.id   AF-A0A971CST3-F1
#
_cell.length_a   1.000
_cell.length_b   1.000
_cell.length_c   1.000
_cell.angle_alpha   90.00
_cell.angle_beta   90.00
_cell.angle_gamma   90.00
#
_symmetry.space_group_name_H-M   'P 1'
#
loop_
_entity.id
_entity.type
_entity.pdbx_description
1 polymer ?
#
loop_
_entity_poly.entity_id
_entity_poly.type
_entity_poly.pdbx_seq_one_letter_code
_entity_poly.pdbx_strand_id
1 'polypeptide(L)'
;MPSSALLDTILSPDPAVRDRSLRDLCVPLSLAELQAECAVLDSFRRSSTNLFERVRATAFLYAIYRFHLPRRLAAAPAGRIPYGGYAHLLERRFEEAIDAFLAASRREGPSEALASGLAQAYHLLAFQTLADQVRRSVRSFAGNRWMFRMGHPADHPLRVHPLLLRRDPATGLFPVVAEFTPVRMDLTHSGWSDIFFLGMDYPEGARVINVSVDLAVRGRDPAPQPPVSAYVRVIDKPLLRLASLDLGAQAEIRTVGEVFDFARDYLGLLKAAVIAAGIVPPGLEGAGHPLSDLLARVVGPGMGIELVSEVRGIPKGSRLAVSTTLLAALIAALMRGTGQVSTLEGPLREDERRQVAARAVLGEWLAGSGGGWQDSGGVWPGIKLIHGVQAQDGDPEYGVSRGRLLPEHVILGPDKVRPQMRQALQDSLVLVHGGMAQNVGPILEMVTERYLLRSPQEWSARKEAGAILDHVLELLRSGSVPELAQATTHNFTGPLQTIVPWASNLYVESLIERARTDLGEAFWGFWMLGGMSGGGMGFMVAPEARDAAQGYLLEMMHEEKRRLEHALPFAMDPVVYDFSINEVGSAARLLQGEAALLPGSYYSLAVPRLLKQSRHDLSESQRAELDLFSRAVRTRPEMLPAMGLLLDALLPQSEAPREGQQDLDRLLDENGFDRQQHEQIRRELRAGIIGLAQNRLPATSEIRDVAPGDVHRAPEGNAHLERVGLEALARGAAAVVTLAGGVGSRWTQGAGVVKAINPFARLGGAQRTFLEVHLAKSARTAELAGAPLAHVITTSYLTHGPIAEYLGRCGNYGYRGPLYLSQGRAIGLRLVPMVRDLRFAWEELSQQLLDEQAQKVRESLNAALIAWAEGMGEGRDYRDNLALQCLSPIGHWYEIPNLFRSGVLARLLEAQPGLQYLLVHNIDTLGASLDPTLLGMMIEHQVPFAVEVVPHRIQDRGGGLARVDGRLRLVEGLAIPREEQEFDLTYYNSNTFWLQVDRLLELFGLDRATLRDAEAVETATREMARRMPTYVTLKDVKRRWGNGQEDVYPVAQYEKLWGDMTALPEWQGIYLAVSTNRGQQLKERDQLDGWFRDGSAEQIETLCGWR
;
A
#
# COMPACT_ATOMS: atom_id res chain seq x y z
N MET A 1 -9.02 -28.56 -34.30
CA MET A 1 -8.74 -28.38 -32.87
C MET A 1 -10.05 -28.62 -32.12
N PRO A 2 -10.06 -29.21 -30.91
CA PRO A 2 -11.25 -29.16 -30.08
C PRO A 2 -11.65 -27.69 -29.89
N SER A 3 -12.96 -27.39 -29.94
CA SER A 3 -13.46 -26.02 -29.75
C SER A 3 -13.17 -25.60 -28.31
N SER A 4 -12.35 -24.57 -28.10
CA SER A 4 -12.09 -23.99 -26.79
C SER A 4 -12.95 -22.75 -26.63
N ALA A 5 -13.97 -22.83 -25.78
CA ALA A 5 -14.86 -21.70 -25.53
C ALA A 5 -14.10 -20.51 -24.90
N LEU A 6 -13.02 -20.79 -24.14
CA LEU A 6 -12.16 -19.76 -23.56
C LEU A 6 -11.38 -19.01 -24.65
N LEU A 7 -10.80 -19.72 -25.61
CA LEU A 7 -10.09 -19.12 -26.73
C LEU A 7 -11.03 -18.34 -27.65
N ASP A 8 -12.22 -18.88 -27.93
CA ASP A 8 -13.26 -18.19 -28.71
C ASP A 8 -13.65 -16.84 -28.07
N THR A 9 -13.69 -16.78 -26.74
CA THR A 9 -13.95 -15.53 -26.00
C THR A 9 -12.81 -14.51 -26.10
N ILE A 10 -11.57 -14.95 -26.30
CA ILE A 10 -10.42 -14.04 -26.46
C ILE A 10 -10.39 -13.46 -27.88
N LEU A 11 -10.61 -14.30 -28.89
CA LEU A 11 -10.43 -13.94 -30.30
C LEU A 11 -11.65 -13.26 -30.93
N SER A 12 -12.85 -13.47 -30.38
CA SER A 12 -14.06 -12.97 -31.02
C SER A 12 -14.17 -11.44 -30.95
N PRO A 13 -14.47 -10.76 -32.07
CA PRO A 13 -14.82 -9.34 -32.06
C PRO A 13 -16.26 -9.09 -31.62
N ASP A 14 -17.13 -10.12 -31.59
CA ASP A 14 -18.53 -10.01 -31.18
C ASP A 14 -18.62 -9.82 -29.65
N PRO A 15 -19.15 -8.68 -29.16
CA PRO A 15 -19.34 -8.45 -27.72
C PRO A 15 -20.10 -9.57 -27.00
N ALA A 16 -21.05 -10.24 -27.65
CA ALA A 16 -21.82 -11.32 -27.04
C ALA A 16 -20.96 -12.55 -26.68
N VAL A 17 -19.87 -12.78 -27.44
CA VAL A 17 -18.92 -13.88 -27.20
C VAL A 17 -17.72 -13.40 -26.40
N ARG A 18 -17.23 -12.20 -26.72
CA ARG A 18 -16.05 -11.58 -26.11
C ARG A 18 -16.28 -11.22 -24.65
N ASP A 19 -17.45 -10.72 -24.29
CA ASP A 19 -17.71 -10.23 -22.94
C ASP A 19 -18.31 -11.31 -22.02
N ARG A 20 -18.18 -12.59 -22.39
CA ARG A 20 -18.50 -13.73 -21.52
C ARG A 20 -17.54 -13.80 -20.33
N SER A 21 -18.09 -14.10 -19.17
CA SER A 21 -17.38 -14.29 -17.90
C SER A 21 -16.52 -15.55 -17.91
N LEU A 22 -15.26 -15.44 -17.50
CA LEU A 22 -14.40 -16.63 -17.32
C LEU A 22 -15.02 -17.60 -16.31
N ARG A 23 -15.56 -17.09 -15.20
CA ARG A 23 -16.16 -17.90 -14.14
C ARG A 23 -17.27 -18.79 -14.71
N ASP A 24 -18.16 -18.22 -15.52
CA ASP A 24 -19.32 -18.93 -16.05
C ASP A 24 -18.90 -20.02 -17.06
N LEU A 25 -17.79 -19.80 -17.78
CA LEU A 25 -17.19 -20.78 -18.66
C LEU A 25 -16.47 -21.91 -17.88
N CYS A 26 -15.87 -21.61 -16.72
CA CYS A 26 -15.11 -22.59 -15.93
C CYS A 26 -15.94 -23.41 -14.92
N VAL A 27 -17.08 -22.90 -14.44
CA VAL A 27 -17.96 -23.60 -13.49
C VAL A 27 -18.41 -24.99 -13.98
N PRO A 28 -18.90 -25.17 -15.22
CA PRO A 28 -19.40 -26.48 -15.66
C PRO A 28 -18.29 -27.51 -15.95
N LEU A 29 -17.02 -27.09 -16.00
CA LEU A 29 -15.92 -27.95 -16.38
C LEU A 29 -15.41 -28.81 -15.22
N SER A 30 -15.10 -30.07 -15.52
CA SER A 30 -14.39 -30.99 -14.64
C SER A 30 -12.91 -30.59 -14.48
N LEU A 31 -12.21 -31.23 -13.52
CA LEU A 31 -10.77 -31.01 -13.34
C LEU A 31 -9.97 -31.29 -14.63
N ALA A 32 -10.26 -32.40 -15.31
CA ALA A 32 -9.57 -32.79 -16.53
C ALA A 32 -9.84 -31.82 -17.69
N GLU A 33 -11.08 -31.35 -17.85
CA GLU A 33 -11.43 -30.37 -18.88
C GLU A 33 -10.76 -29.02 -18.63
N LEU A 34 -10.70 -28.56 -17.37
CA LEU A 34 -9.97 -27.34 -17.02
C LEU A 34 -8.48 -27.45 -17.32
N GLN A 35 -7.86 -28.59 -17.03
CA GLN A 35 -6.44 -28.81 -17.36
C GLN A 35 -6.20 -28.81 -18.87
N ALA A 36 -7.12 -29.38 -19.66
CA ALA A 36 -7.05 -29.36 -21.12
C ALA A 36 -7.19 -27.93 -21.66
N GLU A 37 -8.14 -27.14 -21.15
CA GLU A 37 -8.30 -25.73 -21.50
C GLU A 37 -7.06 -24.89 -21.13
N CYS A 38 -6.45 -25.14 -19.96
CA CYS A 38 -5.19 -24.51 -19.58
C CYS A 38 -4.06 -24.82 -20.58
N ALA A 39 -3.95 -26.06 -21.05
CA ALA A 39 -2.94 -26.43 -22.04
C ALA A 39 -3.16 -25.71 -23.38
N VAL A 40 -4.42 -25.55 -23.81
CA VAL A 40 -4.77 -24.79 -25.03
C VAL A 40 -4.40 -23.31 -24.86
N LEU A 41 -4.78 -22.69 -23.75
CA LEU A 41 -4.47 -21.29 -23.47
C LEU A 41 -2.95 -21.04 -23.37
N ASP A 42 -2.19 -21.93 -22.71
CA ASP A 42 -0.73 -21.82 -22.59
C ASP A 42 -0.04 -21.91 -23.96
N SER A 43 -0.48 -22.85 -24.81
CA SER A 43 0.04 -22.96 -26.18
C SER A 43 -0.32 -21.73 -27.03
N PHE A 44 -1.50 -21.17 -26.83
CA PHE A 44 -1.96 -19.99 -27.57
C PHE A 44 -1.17 -18.74 -27.19
N ARG A 45 -1.02 -18.43 -25.89
CA ARG A 45 -0.28 -17.23 -25.44
C ARG A 45 1.20 -17.19 -25.88
N ARG A 46 1.79 -18.35 -26.16
CA ARG A 46 3.17 -18.48 -26.65
C ARG A 46 3.29 -18.24 -28.15
N SER A 47 2.23 -18.51 -28.90
CA SER A 47 2.22 -18.41 -30.37
C SER A 47 1.57 -17.12 -30.89
N SER A 48 0.65 -16.50 -30.13
CA SER A 48 0.03 -15.23 -30.53
C SER A 48 1.08 -14.10 -30.56
N THR A 49 1.03 -13.27 -31.59
CA THR A 49 1.85 -12.05 -31.73
C THR A 49 1.11 -10.81 -31.21
N ASN A 50 -0.20 -10.91 -30.96
CA ASN A 50 -1.00 -9.83 -30.41
C ASN A 50 -0.85 -9.80 -28.88
N LEU A 51 -0.33 -8.69 -28.36
CA LEU A 51 -0.03 -8.57 -26.92
C LEU A 51 -1.28 -8.59 -26.03
N PHE A 52 -2.42 -8.06 -26.49
CA PHE A 52 -3.67 -8.07 -25.72
C PHE A 52 -4.28 -9.47 -25.62
N GLU A 53 -4.26 -10.24 -26.73
CA GLU A 53 -4.67 -11.64 -26.71
C GLU A 53 -3.81 -12.47 -25.75
N ARG A 54 -2.48 -12.26 -25.77
CA ARG A 54 -1.55 -12.92 -24.85
C ARG A 54 -1.84 -12.58 -23.40
N VAL A 55 -2.04 -11.30 -23.09
CA VAL A 55 -2.37 -10.84 -21.72
C VAL A 55 -3.67 -11.49 -21.26
N ARG A 56 -4.71 -11.50 -22.09
CA ARG A 56 -6.01 -12.06 -21.70
C ARG A 56 -5.95 -13.57 -21.48
N ALA A 57 -5.24 -14.30 -22.34
CA ALA A 57 -4.98 -15.73 -22.15
C ALA A 57 -4.19 -16.00 -20.86
N THR A 58 -3.18 -15.18 -20.57
CA THR A 58 -2.35 -15.29 -19.36
C THR A 58 -3.15 -14.98 -18.09
N ALA A 59 -4.01 -13.95 -18.12
CA ALA A 59 -4.93 -13.62 -17.03
C ALA A 59 -5.95 -14.74 -16.77
N PHE A 60 -6.47 -15.38 -17.83
CA PHE A 60 -7.35 -16.55 -17.70
C PHE A 60 -6.64 -17.72 -17.02
N LEU A 61 -5.40 -18.01 -17.44
CA LEU A 61 -4.58 -19.05 -16.82
C LEU A 61 -4.35 -18.78 -15.33
N TYR A 62 -3.94 -17.57 -14.98
CA TYR A 62 -3.78 -17.15 -13.59
C TYR A 62 -5.08 -17.40 -12.79
N ALA A 63 -6.22 -16.91 -13.27
CA ALA A 63 -7.48 -17.04 -12.55
C ALA A 63 -7.94 -18.51 -12.41
N ILE A 64 -7.71 -19.34 -13.42
CA ILE A 64 -8.01 -20.78 -13.35
C ILE A 64 -7.16 -21.45 -12.27
N TYR A 65 -5.84 -21.23 -12.26
CA TYR A 65 -4.94 -21.78 -11.26
C TYR A 65 -5.19 -21.24 -9.84
N ARG A 66 -5.60 -19.98 -9.71
CA ARG A 66 -5.82 -19.34 -8.40
C ARG A 66 -7.18 -19.61 -7.77
N PHE A 67 -8.25 -19.64 -8.57
CA PHE A 67 -9.63 -19.62 -8.06
C PHE A 67 -10.46 -20.86 -8.44
N HIS A 68 -10.18 -21.50 -9.58
CA HIS A 68 -11.03 -22.58 -10.10
C HIS A 68 -10.44 -23.98 -9.83
N LEU A 69 -9.13 -24.15 -9.93
CA LEU A 69 -8.46 -25.42 -9.69
C LEU A 69 -8.38 -25.81 -8.19
N PRO A 70 -8.01 -24.92 -7.24
CA PRO A 70 -7.74 -25.33 -5.86
C PRO A 70 -8.92 -26.06 -5.19
N ARG A 71 -10.16 -25.60 -5.40
CA ARG A 71 -11.36 -26.27 -4.87
C ARG A 71 -11.54 -27.70 -5.37
N ARG A 72 -11.10 -27.99 -6.61
CA ARG A 72 -11.13 -29.32 -7.21
C ARG A 72 -9.93 -30.19 -6.80
N LEU A 73 -8.93 -29.59 -6.14
CA LEU A 73 -7.72 -30.24 -5.63
C LEU A 73 -7.75 -30.47 -4.11
N ALA A 74 -8.83 -30.11 -3.40
CA ALA A 74 -8.90 -30.21 -1.95
C ALA A 74 -8.68 -31.64 -1.40
N ALA A 75 -9.05 -32.67 -2.17
CA ALA A 75 -8.82 -34.08 -1.82
C ALA A 75 -7.45 -34.62 -2.27
N ALA A 76 -6.71 -33.86 -3.09
CA ALA A 76 -5.40 -34.26 -3.57
C ALA A 76 -4.37 -34.25 -2.42
N PRO A 77 -3.31 -35.07 -2.48
CA PRO A 77 -2.20 -34.96 -1.55
C PRO A 77 -1.58 -33.55 -1.56
N ALA A 78 -1.13 -33.09 -0.41
CA ALA A 78 -0.28 -31.91 -0.34
C ALA A 78 0.99 -32.17 -1.18
N GLY A 79 1.32 -31.23 -2.05
CA GLY A 79 2.49 -31.31 -2.93
C GLY A 79 3.57 -30.32 -2.48
N ARG A 80 4.72 -30.37 -3.16
CA ARG A 80 5.84 -29.43 -2.96
C ARG A 80 5.92 -28.42 -4.08
N ILE A 81 6.66 -27.35 -3.81
CA ILE A 81 6.95 -26.30 -4.79
C ILE A 81 8.40 -26.49 -5.24
N PRO A 82 8.68 -26.74 -6.52
CA PRO A 82 10.06 -26.92 -6.97
C PRO A 82 10.82 -25.58 -6.85
N TYR A 83 11.86 -25.55 -6.02
CA TYR A 83 12.65 -24.34 -5.76
C TYR A 83 13.20 -23.70 -7.04
N GLY A 84 13.62 -24.50 -8.03
CA GLY A 84 14.07 -23.96 -9.33
C GLY A 84 13.01 -23.09 -10.04
N GLY A 85 11.72 -23.46 -9.93
CA GLY A 85 10.63 -22.64 -10.44
C GLY A 85 10.44 -21.35 -9.64
N TYR A 86 10.60 -21.41 -8.31
CA TYR A 86 10.59 -20.23 -7.45
C TYR A 86 11.76 -19.27 -7.72
N ALA A 87 12.98 -19.79 -7.89
CA ALA A 87 14.15 -19.01 -8.25
C ALA A 87 13.94 -18.26 -9.58
N HIS A 88 13.36 -18.92 -10.59
CA HIS A 88 12.98 -18.27 -11.84
C HIS A 88 11.96 -17.12 -11.64
N LEU A 89 10.99 -17.26 -10.72
CA LEU A 89 10.09 -16.15 -10.37
C LEU A 89 10.85 -14.96 -9.79
N LEU A 90 11.78 -15.22 -8.87
CA LEU A 90 12.59 -14.17 -8.26
C LEU A 90 13.43 -13.44 -9.31
N GLU A 91 13.98 -14.16 -10.29
CA GLU A 91 14.79 -13.59 -11.36
C GLU A 91 13.98 -12.96 -12.50
N ARG A 92 12.65 -12.88 -12.36
CA ARG A 92 11.71 -12.45 -13.41
C ARG A 92 11.75 -13.29 -14.70
N ARG A 93 12.21 -14.54 -14.60
CA ARG A 93 12.18 -15.56 -15.66
C ARG A 93 10.85 -16.33 -15.61
N PHE A 94 9.75 -15.60 -15.80
CA PHE A 94 8.41 -16.14 -15.52
C PHE A 94 8.01 -17.30 -16.45
N GLU A 95 8.45 -17.29 -17.70
CA GLU A 95 8.20 -18.38 -18.65
C GLU A 95 8.88 -19.68 -18.20
N GLU A 96 10.15 -19.59 -17.78
CA GLU A 96 10.91 -20.72 -17.24
C GLU A 96 10.32 -21.22 -15.92
N ALA A 97 9.81 -20.33 -15.07
CA ALA A 97 9.07 -20.70 -13.87
C ALA A 97 7.81 -21.50 -14.20
N ILE A 98 7.01 -21.04 -15.18
CA ILE A 98 5.81 -21.74 -15.66
C ILE A 98 6.19 -23.13 -16.16
N ASP A 99 7.24 -23.23 -16.98
CA ASP A 99 7.70 -24.51 -17.53
C ASP A 99 8.14 -25.49 -16.43
N ALA A 100 8.85 -25.00 -15.42
CA ALA A 100 9.27 -25.79 -14.27
C ALA A 100 8.06 -26.32 -13.47
N PHE A 101 7.06 -25.48 -13.18
CA PHE A 101 5.87 -25.88 -12.45
C PHE A 101 4.96 -26.82 -13.26
N LEU A 102 4.79 -26.57 -14.56
CA LEU A 102 4.02 -27.46 -15.45
C LEU A 102 4.72 -28.83 -15.58
N ALA A 103 6.05 -28.87 -15.66
CA ALA A 103 6.82 -30.11 -15.69
C ALA A 103 6.66 -30.90 -14.39
N ALA A 104 6.76 -30.24 -13.23
CA ALA A 104 6.50 -30.86 -11.94
C ALA A 104 5.06 -31.41 -11.85
N SER A 105 4.06 -30.63 -12.30
CA SER A 105 2.66 -31.05 -12.29
C SER A 105 2.40 -32.27 -13.18
N ARG A 106 3.09 -32.40 -14.32
CA ARG A 106 3.02 -33.61 -15.17
C ARG A 106 3.67 -34.83 -14.52
N ARG A 107 4.72 -34.64 -13.72
CA ARG A 107 5.47 -35.72 -13.07
C ARG A 107 4.77 -36.24 -11.81
N GLU A 108 4.26 -35.32 -10.98
CA GLU A 108 3.78 -35.61 -9.62
C GLU A 108 2.25 -35.54 -9.51
N GLY A 109 1.56 -35.03 -10.54
CA GLY A 109 0.15 -34.70 -10.50
C GLY A 109 -0.10 -33.24 -10.09
N PRO A 110 -1.33 -32.72 -10.29
CA PRO A 110 -1.70 -31.40 -9.84
C PRO A 110 -1.82 -31.35 -8.32
N SER A 111 -1.34 -30.27 -7.72
CA SER A 111 -1.44 -30.01 -6.29
C SER A 111 -1.71 -28.53 -6.04
N GLU A 112 -2.20 -28.21 -4.84
CA GLU A 112 -2.44 -26.82 -4.42
C GLU A 112 -1.14 -25.98 -4.42
N ALA A 113 -0.03 -26.60 -4.01
CA ALA A 113 1.31 -26.02 -4.06
C ALA A 113 1.69 -25.58 -5.48
N LEU A 114 1.60 -26.48 -6.45
CA LEU A 114 1.94 -26.19 -7.85
C LEU A 114 0.95 -25.20 -8.50
N ALA A 115 -0.33 -25.32 -8.19
CA ALA A 115 -1.34 -24.38 -8.66
C ALA A 115 -1.07 -22.95 -8.15
N SER A 116 -0.63 -22.80 -6.90
CA SER A 116 -0.25 -21.51 -6.35
C SER A 116 0.97 -20.89 -7.05
N GLY A 117 1.97 -21.71 -7.39
CA GLY A 117 3.15 -21.27 -8.15
C GLY A 117 2.84 -20.85 -9.57
N LEU A 118 2.03 -21.64 -10.29
CA LEU A 118 1.54 -21.31 -11.63
C LEU A 118 0.71 -20.03 -11.63
N ALA A 119 -0.20 -19.89 -10.66
CA ALA A 119 -1.00 -18.67 -10.51
C ALA A 119 -0.11 -17.44 -10.37
N GLN A 120 0.89 -17.47 -9.47
CA GLN A 120 1.80 -16.34 -9.29
C GLN A 120 2.63 -16.05 -10.54
N ALA A 121 3.12 -17.09 -11.22
CA ALA A 121 3.92 -16.94 -12.44
C ALA A 121 3.13 -16.28 -13.57
N TYR A 122 1.91 -16.76 -13.83
CA TYR A 122 1.03 -16.18 -14.84
C TYR A 122 0.59 -14.75 -14.48
N HIS A 123 0.31 -14.48 -13.20
CA HIS A 123 -0.01 -13.13 -12.74
C HIS A 123 1.10 -12.14 -13.08
N LEU A 124 2.34 -12.46 -12.69
CA LEU A 124 3.51 -11.60 -12.93
C LEU A 124 3.80 -11.45 -14.43
N LEU A 125 3.67 -12.53 -15.21
CA LEU A 125 3.84 -12.48 -16.67
C LEU A 125 2.79 -11.60 -17.36
N ALA A 126 1.53 -11.64 -16.91
CA ALA A 126 0.46 -10.83 -17.47
C ALA A 126 0.75 -9.34 -17.30
N PHE A 127 1.11 -8.91 -16.09
CA PHE A 127 1.44 -7.50 -15.81
C PHE A 127 2.75 -7.04 -16.44
N GLN A 128 3.77 -7.91 -16.54
CA GLN A 128 4.97 -7.59 -17.32
C GLN A 128 4.64 -7.35 -18.80
N THR A 129 3.85 -8.24 -19.40
CA THR A 129 3.44 -8.13 -20.82
C THR A 129 2.63 -6.84 -21.05
N LEU A 130 1.77 -6.48 -20.11
CA LEU A 130 1.03 -5.21 -20.13
C LEU A 130 1.96 -3.99 -20.05
N ALA A 131 2.87 -3.96 -19.09
CA ALA A 131 3.82 -2.87 -18.91
C ALA A 131 4.70 -2.65 -20.15
N ASP A 132 5.16 -3.74 -20.77
CA ASP A 132 6.01 -3.68 -21.97
C ASP A 132 5.25 -3.11 -23.17
N GLN A 133 3.95 -3.40 -23.30
CA GLN A 133 3.11 -2.79 -24.33
C GLN A 133 2.98 -1.27 -24.14
N VAL A 134 2.70 -0.81 -22.92
CA VAL A 134 2.57 0.63 -22.65
C VAL A 134 3.89 1.35 -22.93
N ARG A 135 5.02 0.78 -22.49
CA ARG A 135 6.37 1.30 -22.80
C ARG A 135 6.60 1.41 -24.31
N ARG A 136 6.19 0.40 -25.09
CA ARG A 136 6.33 0.40 -26.55
C ARG A 136 5.49 1.51 -27.19
N SER A 137 4.25 1.69 -26.76
CA SER A 137 3.35 2.75 -27.23
C SER A 137 3.92 4.15 -26.94
N VAL A 138 4.35 4.39 -25.69
CA VAL A 138 4.92 5.68 -25.26
C VAL A 138 6.20 6.03 -26.04
N ARG A 139 7.08 5.04 -26.27
CA ARG A 139 8.32 5.22 -27.05
C ARG A 139 8.06 5.53 -28.53
N SER A 140 6.96 4.99 -29.07
CA SER A 140 6.61 5.12 -30.49
C SER A 140 5.87 6.42 -30.81
N PHE A 141 5.35 7.13 -29.80
CA PHE A 141 4.70 8.42 -29.96
C PHE A 141 5.64 9.43 -30.65
N ALA A 142 5.17 10.08 -31.73
CA ALA A 142 6.00 10.88 -32.63
C ALA A 142 6.82 11.97 -31.90
N GLY A 143 6.23 12.64 -30.90
CA GLY A 143 6.88 13.68 -30.11
C GLY A 143 8.00 13.20 -29.16
N ASN A 144 8.15 11.88 -28.98
CA ASN A 144 9.09 11.26 -28.05
C ASN A 144 10.24 10.50 -28.73
N ARG A 145 10.08 10.07 -29.99
CA ARG A 145 11.00 9.16 -30.69
C ARG A 145 12.46 9.61 -30.71
N TRP A 146 12.72 10.91 -30.82
CA TRP A 146 14.08 11.44 -30.88
C TRP A 146 14.84 11.25 -29.56
N MET A 147 14.14 11.30 -28.42
CA MET A 147 14.76 11.19 -27.09
C MET A 147 15.37 9.80 -26.84
N PHE A 148 14.81 8.75 -27.46
CA PHE A 148 15.30 7.37 -27.33
C PHE A 148 16.39 7.00 -28.34
N ARG A 149 16.67 7.85 -29.33
CA ARG A 149 17.66 7.60 -30.39
C ARG A 149 18.96 8.37 -30.20
N MET A 150 18.99 9.27 -29.22
CA MET A 150 20.12 10.16 -28.99
C MET A 150 21.23 9.42 -28.24
N GLY A 151 22.43 9.33 -28.82
CA GLY A 151 23.58 8.65 -28.19
C GLY A 151 24.70 9.58 -27.71
N HIS A 152 24.70 10.86 -28.10
CA HIS A 152 25.78 11.79 -27.76
C HIS A 152 25.26 13.23 -27.53
N PRO A 153 25.76 13.99 -26.51
CA PRO A 153 25.30 15.35 -26.20
C PRO A 153 25.36 16.36 -27.37
N ALA A 154 26.28 16.20 -28.31
CA ALA A 154 26.43 17.11 -29.45
C ALA A 154 25.18 17.18 -30.35
N ASP A 155 24.43 16.07 -30.42
CA ASP A 155 23.25 15.90 -31.27
C ASP A 155 21.98 16.50 -30.65
N HIS A 156 22.09 17.16 -29.49
CA HIS A 156 20.92 17.66 -28.77
C HIS A 156 20.16 18.71 -29.60
N PRO A 157 18.86 18.50 -29.90
CA PRO A 157 18.11 19.41 -30.74
C PRO A 157 17.61 20.65 -29.98
N LEU A 158 17.38 20.53 -28.67
CA LEU A 158 16.78 21.61 -27.87
C LEU A 158 17.77 22.73 -27.52
N ARG A 159 17.28 23.97 -27.52
CA ARG A 159 17.98 25.16 -27.02
C ARG A 159 17.09 25.93 -26.07
N VAL A 160 17.66 26.51 -25.02
CA VAL A 160 16.93 27.42 -24.15
C VAL A 160 16.49 28.66 -24.93
N HIS A 161 15.27 29.10 -24.66
CA HIS A 161 14.68 30.27 -25.29
C HIS A 161 15.57 31.52 -25.06
N PRO A 162 15.91 32.30 -26.10
CA PRO A 162 16.89 33.39 -25.98
C PRO A 162 16.59 34.45 -24.91
N LEU A 163 15.31 34.68 -24.61
CA LEU A 163 14.91 35.62 -23.54
C LEU A 163 15.38 35.16 -22.16
N LEU A 164 15.42 33.86 -21.88
CA LEU A 164 15.86 33.33 -20.58
C LEU A 164 17.38 33.45 -20.38
N LEU A 165 18.14 33.71 -21.45
CA LEU A 165 19.59 33.94 -21.41
C LEU A 165 19.95 35.41 -21.13
N ARG A 166 18.98 36.32 -21.18
CA ARG A 166 19.21 37.76 -21.01
C ARG A 166 19.00 38.17 -19.57
N ARG A 167 20.10 38.42 -18.84
CA ARG A 167 20.03 39.01 -17.50
C ARG A 167 19.43 40.41 -17.56
N ASP A 168 18.62 40.73 -16.56
CA ASP A 168 18.16 42.10 -16.35
C ASP A 168 19.35 43.01 -15.96
N PRO A 169 19.59 44.14 -16.66
CA PRO A 169 20.73 45.00 -16.36
C PRO A 169 20.68 45.69 -14.99
N ALA A 170 19.49 45.90 -14.43
CA ALA A 170 19.29 46.61 -13.16
C ALA A 170 19.35 45.66 -11.96
N THR A 171 18.78 44.47 -12.10
CA THR A 171 18.70 43.48 -11.00
C THR A 171 19.76 42.38 -11.10
N GLY A 172 20.33 42.14 -12.28
CA GLY A 172 21.30 41.06 -12.51
C GLY A 172 20.70 39.65 -12.53
N LEU A 173 19.37 39.53 -12.40
CA LEU A 173 18.65 38.25 -12.40
C LEU A 173 18.36 37.75 -13.81
N PHE A 174 18.34 36.44 -13.98
CA PHE A 174 17.77 35.81 -15.16
C PHE A 174 16.23 35.77 -15.05
N PRO A 175 15.49 35.88 -16.17
CA PRO A 175 14.05 35.70 -16.17
C PRO A 175 13.64 34.29 -15.71
N VAL A 176 12.45 34.20 -15.10
CA VAL A 176 11.88 32.93 -14.61
C VAL A 176 10.58 32.65 -15.34
N VAL A 177 10.44 31.44 -15.89
CA VAL A 177 9.15 30.91 -16.35
C VAL A 177 8.44 30.32 -15.13
N ALA A 178 7.27 30.84 -14.79
CA ALA A 178 6.42 30.32 -13.72
C ALA A 178 5.16 29.71 -14.32
N GLU A 179 5.03 28.38 -14.26
CA GLU A 179 3.84 27.63 -14.65
C GLU A 179 2.93 27.43 -13.44
N PHE A 180 1.64 27.70 -13.61
CA PHE A 180 0.59 27.49 -12.62
C PHE A 180 -0.45 26.53 -13.19
N THR A 181 -0.75 25.47 -12.45
CA THR A 181 -1.64 24.41 -12.92
C THR A 181 -2.71 24.08 -11.88
N PRO A 182 -4.00 24.10 -12.24
CA PRO A 182 -5.07 23.63 -11.37
C PRO A 182 -5.01 22.10 -11.24
N VAL A 183 -5.57 21.56 -10.17
CA VAL A 183 -5.69 20.11 -10.00
C VAL A 183 -6.99 19.60 -10.62
N ARG A 184 -7.07 18.29 -10.84
CA ARG A 184 -8.27 17.65 -11.36
C ARG A 184 -9.21 17.20 -10.24
N MET A 185 -10.49 17.45 -10.44
CA MET A 185 -11.61 16.99 -9.63
C MET A 185 -12.58 16.22 -10.54
N ASP A 186 -12.82 14.93 -10.33
CA ASP A 186 -13.65 14.10 -11.22
C ASP A 186 -15.08 13.91 -10.72
N LEU A 187 -16.09 14.35 -11.47
CA LEU A 187 -17.51 14.10 -11.12
C LEU A 187 -17.87 12.61 -11.29
N THR A 188 -17.24 11.94 -12.26
CA THR A 188 -17.29 10.49 -12.41
C THR A 188 -16.07 10.00 -13.17
N HIS A 189 -15.39 9.01 -12.60
CA HIS A 189 -14.28 8.29 -13.24
C HIS A 189 -14.72 6.94 -13.85
N SER A 190 -16.05 6.68 -13.92
CA SER A 190 -16.68 5.45 -14.42
C SER A 190 -15.96 4.16 -14.00
N GLY A 191 -15.63 4.03 -12.71
CA GLY A 191 -14.97 2.84 -12.19
C GLY A 191 -13.55 2.63 -12.72
N TRP A 192 -12.79 3.72 -12.86
CA TRP A 192 -11.41 3.74 -13.37
C TRP A 192 -11.28 3.18 -14.78
N SER A 193 -12.24 3.55 -15.62
CA SER A 193 -12.23 3.15 -17.02
C SER A 193 -11.06 3.76 -17.82
N ASP A 194 -10.35 4.72 -17.24
CA ASP A 194 -9.21 5.46 -17.80
C ASP A 194 -7.84 4.82 -17.58
N ILE A 195 -7.75 3.72 -16.81
CA ILE A 195 -6.50 2.99 -16.70
C ILE A 195 -6.09 2.50 -18.10
N PHE A 196 -4.84 2.73 -18.50
CA PHE A 196 -4.38 2.61 -19.90
C PHE A 196 -4.87 1.36 -20.62
N PHE A 197 -4.71 0.18 -20.01
CA PHE A 197 -5.09 -1.06 -20.69
C PHE A 197 -6.61 -1.23 -20.78
N LEU A 198 -7.43 -0.75 -19.83
CA LEU A 198 -8.90 -0.76 -19.99
C LEU A 198 -9.28 0.14 -21.15
N GLY A 199 -8.71 1.34 -21.21
CA GLY A 199 -8.92 2.29 -22.30
C GLY A 199 -8.50 1.75 -23.67
N MET A 200 -7.47 0.92 -23.71
CA MET A 200 -6.97 0.30 -24.94
C MET A 200 -7.73 -0.99 -25.32
N ASP A 201 -8.40 -1.69 -24.39
CA ASP A 201 -9.21 -2.89 -24.67
C ASP A 201 -10.68 -2.55 -24.96
N TYR A 202 -11.25 -1.56 -24.24
CA TYR A 202 -12.64 -1.11 -24.39
C TYR A 202 -12.73 0.42 -24.47
N PRO A 203 -12.17 1.02 -25.54
CA PRO A 203 -12.11 2.48 -25.71
C PRO A 203 -13.49 3.15 -25.68
N GLU A 204 -14.52 2.47 -26.17
CA GLU A 204 -15.88 3.01 -26.20
C GLU A 204 -16.53 3.18 -24.82
N GLY A 205 -16.09 2.39 -23.81
CA GLY A 205 -16.54 2.53 -22.42
C GLY A 205 -15.58 3.27 -21.50
N ALA A 206 -14.38 3.62 -22.00
CA ALA A 206 -13.39 4.37 -21.26
C ALA A 206 -13.71 5.87 -21.31
N ARG A 207 -14.43 6.37 -20.30
CA ARG A 207 -14.94 7.75 -20.27
C ARG A 207 -14.91 8.28 -18.84
N VAL A 208 -14.55 9.54 -18.67
CA VAL A 208 -14.54 10.24 -17.38
C VAL A 208 -14.95 11.70 -17.54
N ILE A 209 -15.50 12.31 -16.49
CA ILE A 209 -15.84 13.74 -16.47
C ILE A 209 -15.02 14.43 -15.38
N ASN A 210 -14.11 15.30 -15.81
CA ASN A 210 -13.16 15.98 -14.93
C ASN A 210 -13.36 17.50 -14.97
N VAL A 211 -13.08 18.15 -13.85
CA VAL A 211 -13.14 19.59 -13.62
C VAL A 211 -11.76 20.05 -13.16
N SER A 212 -11.22 21.11 -13.78
CA SER A 212 -10.02 21.77 -13.26
C SER A 212 -10.42 22.73 -12.15
N VAL A 213 -9.79 22.62 -10.99
CA VAL A 213 -10.11 23.45 -9.82
C VAL A 213 -8.86 24.06 -9.20
N ASP A 214 -9.04 25.31 -8.77
CA ASP A 214 -8.16 26.03 -7.87
C ASP A 214 -8.59 25.75 -6.42
N LEU A 215 -7.64 25.73 -5.48
CA LEU A 215 -7.89 25.30 -4.10
C LEU A 215 -7.32 26.27 -3.08
N ALA A 216 -7.98 26.31 -1.93
CA ALA A 216 -7.55 26.95 -0.69
C ALA A 216 -7.97 26.06 0.49
N VAL A 217 -7.06 25.85 1.45
CA VAL A 217 -7.43 25.21 2.72
C VAL A 217 -8.11 26.23 3.60
N ARG A 218 -9.37 25.96 3.95
CA ARG A 218 -10.20 26.87 4.75
C ARG A 218 -9.52 27.17 6.10
N GLY A 219 -9.52 28.45 6.48
CA GLY A 219 -8.88 28.91 7.72
C GLY A 219 -7.36 29.08 7.65
N ARG A 220 -6.70 28.57 6.60
CA ARG A 220 -5.26 28.79 6.35
C ARG A 220 -5.02 29.75 5.20
N ASP A 221 -5.68 29.51 4.07
CA ASP A 221 -5.46 30.26 2.83
C ASP A 221 -6.58 31.30 2.62
N PRO A 222 -6.26 32.48 2.04
CA PRO A 222 -7.23 33.57 1.91
C PRO A 222 -8.21 33.38 0.73
N ALA A 223 -7.80 32.68 -0.34
CA ALA A 223 -8.62 32.48 -1.54
C ALA A 223 -8.10 31.30 -2.39
N PRO A 224 -8.98 30.61 -3.15
CA PRO A 224 -8.58 29.56 -4.08
C PRO A 224 -7.60 30.05 -5.15
N GLN A 225 -6.55 29.26 -5.41
CA GLN A 225 -5.57 29.50 -6.48
C GLN A 225 -5.06 28.17 -7.05
N PRO A 226 -4.41 28.17 -8.23
CA PRO A 226 -3.77 26.96 -8.76
C PRO A 226 -2.77 26.41 -7.74
N PRO A 227 -2.97 25.18 -7.23
CA PRO A 227 -2.19 24.69 -6.10
C PRO A 227 -0.83 24.12 -6.51
N VAL A 228 -0.62 23.88 -7.81
CA VAL A 228 0.64 23.38 -8.36
C VAL A 228 1.35 24.51 -9.08
N SER A 229 2.61 24.75 -8.71
CA SER A 229 3.48 25.72 -9.37
C SER A 229 4.84 25.10 -9.72
N ALA A 230 5.37 25.46 -10.89
CA ALA A 230 6.70 25.08 -11.35
C ALA A 230 7.46 26.30 -11.86
N TYR A 231 8.73 26.41 -11.50
CA TYR A 231 9.59 27.52 -11.88
C TYR A 231 10.84 27.01 -12.61
N VAL A 232 11.15 27.60 -13.76
CA VAL A 232 12.36 27.29 -14.54
C VAL A 232 13.14 28.57 -14.80
N ARG A 233 14.44 28.54 -14.52
CA ARG A 233 15.36 29.64 -14.86
C ARG A 233 16.74 29.13 -15.25
N VAL A 234 17.48 29.98 -15.97
CA VAL A 234 18.91 29.76 -16.24
C VAL A 234 19.73 30.18 -15.02
N ILE A 235 20.81 29.45 -14.76
CA ILE A 235 21.78 29.78 -13.70
C ILE A 235 23.19 29.83 -14.26
N ASP A 236 24.08 30.58 -13.60
CA ASP A 236 25.47 30.79 -14.00
C ASP A 236 26.45 29.74 -13.47
N LYS A 237 25.96 28.49 -13.37
CA LYS A 237 26.74 27.31 -13.02
C LYS A 237 26.35 26.15 -13.94
N PRO A 238 27.30 25.35 -14.46
CA PRO A 238 27.02 24.26 -15.41
C PRO A 238 26.50 23.00 -14.71
N LEU A 239 25.36 23.11 -14.05
CA LEU A 239 24.69 22.04 -13.30
C LEU A 239 23.17 22.12 -13.43
N LEU A 240 22.48 21.04 -13.07
CA LEU A 240 21.03 21.07 -12.84
C LEU A 240 20.77 21.24 -11.34
N ARG A 241 20.02 22.28 -10.97
CA ARG A 241 19.58 22.47 -9.59
C ARG A 241 18.10 22.15 -9.50
N LEU A 242 17.76 21.17 -8.67
CA LEU A 242 16.39 20.75 -8.44
C LEU A 242 16.00 21.13 -7.01
N ALA A 243 14.81 21.71 -6.83
CA ALA A 243 14.29 22.05 -5.51
C ALA A 243 12.78 21.79 -5.42
N SER A 244 12.32 21.19 -4.32
CA SER A 244 10.91 21.08 -3.96
C SER A 244 10.68 21.84 -2.66
N LEU A 245 9.83 22.87 -2.72
CA LEU A 245 9.55 23.75 -1.59
C LEU A 245 8.68 23.04 -0.54
N ASP A 246 7.73 22.22 -0.99
CA ASP A 246 6.82 21.46 -0.15
C ASP A 246 7.49 20.28 0.57
N LEU A 247 8.55 19.71 -0.01
CA LEU A 247 9.37 18.67 0.61
C LEU A 247 10.63 19.22 1.28
N GLY A 248 10.88 20.54 1.25
CA GLY A 248 12.09 21.13 1.83
C GLY A 248 13.38 20.49 1.30
N ALA A 249 13.41 20.06 0.04
CA ALA A 249 14.49 19.27 -0.55
C ALA A 249 15.15 20.02 -1.70
N GLN A 250 16.48 19.96 -1.79
CA GLN A 250 17.26 20.53 -2.90
C GLN A 250 18.53 19.74 -3.17
N ALA A 251 18.80 19.49 -4.45
CA ALA A 251 20.00 18.83 -4.95
C ALA A 251 20.66 19.63 -6.09
N GLU A 252 21.99 19.59 -6.15
CA GLU A 252 22.78 20.00 -7.32
C GLU A 252 23.32 18.76 -8.03
N ILE A 253 22.86 18.53 -9.26
CA ILE A 253 23.18 17.37 -10.08
C ILE A 253 24.28 17.77 -11.07
N ARG A 254 25.33 16.94 -11.17
CA ARG A 254 26.53 17.24 -11.97
C ARG A 254 26.84 16.19 -13.03
N THR A 255 26.26 15.01 -12.91
CA THR A 255 26.43 13.92 -13.89
C THR A 255 25.08 13.48 -14.46
N VAL A 256 25.11 12.86 -15.63
CA VAL A 256 23.90 12.29 -16.25
C VAL A 256 23.31 11.18 -15.39
N GLY A 257 24.13 10.32 -14.81
CA GLY A 257 23.67 9.19 -13.98
C GLY A 257 22.85 9.63 -12.76
N GLU A 258 23.21 10.73 -12.12
CA GLU A 258 22.46 11.29 -10.98
C GLU A 258 21.03 11.73 -11.33
N VAL A 259 20.74 12.00 -12.61
CA VAL A 259 19.39 12.32 -13.08
C VAL A 259 18.51 11.07 -13.10
N PHE A 260 19.09 9.89 -13.35
CA PHE A 260 18.37 8.60 -13.40
C PHE A 260 18.32 7.89 -12.04
N ASP A 261 18.88 8.49 -10.99
CA ASP A 261 18.86 7.98 -9.62
C ASP A 261 17.70 8.61 -8.82
N PHE A 262 16.51 8.01 -8.91
CA PHE A 262 15.27 8.57 -8.35
C PHE A 262 15.13 8.40 -6.83
N ALA A 263 15.84 7.46 -6.22
CA ALA A 263 15.73 7.15 -4.78
C ALA A 263 16.72 7.91 -3.91
N ARG A 264 17.78 8.48 -4.49
CA ARG A 264 18.82 9.19 -3.74
C ARG A 264 18.32 10.38 -2.93
N ASP A 265 17.25 11.01 -3.38
CA ASP A 265 16.64 12.18 -2.75
C ASP A 265 15.13 12.24 -3.03
N TYR A 266 14.42 13.15 -2.38
CA TYR A 266 12.98 13.36 -2.57
C TYR A 266 12.60 14.02 -3.91
N LEU A 267 13.54 14.17 -4.85
CA LEU A 267 13.36 14.94 -6.10
C LEU A 267 13.16 14.03 -7.32
N GLY A 268 12.83 12.75 -7.12
CA GLY A 268 12.57 11.78 -8.18
C GLY A 268 11.55 12.26 -9.22
N LEU A 269 10.50 12.97 -8.82
CA LEU A 269 9.52 13.51 -9.77
C LEU A 269 10.09 14.65 -10.64
N LEU A 270 10.96 15.49 -10.08
CA LEU A 270 11.65 16.55 -10.84
C LEU A 270 12.65 15.93 -11.82
N LYS A 271 13.36 14.87 -11.41
CA LYS A 271 14.22 14.07 -12.29
C LYS A 271 13.42 13.46 -13.44
N ALA A 272 12.26 12.86 -13.16
CA ALA A 272 11.33 12.36 -14.17
C ALA A 272 10.93 13.45 -15.18
N ALA A 273 10.62 14.66 -14.69
CA ALA A 273 10.25 15.79 -15.55
C ALA A 273 11.41 16.23 -16.47
N VAL A 274 12.63 16.31 -15.95
CA VAL A 274 13.85 16.63 -16.71
C VAL A 274 14.07 15.63 -17.85
N ILE A 275 13.88 14.33 -17.57
CA ILE A 275 14.02 13.26 -18.56
C ILE A 275 12.88 13.32 -19.59
N ALA A 276 11.63 13.39 -19.13
CA ALA A 276 10.45 13.35 -19.99
C ALA A 276 10.28 14.61 -20.86
N ALA A 277 10.77 15.77 -20.40
CA ALA A 277 10.83 17.00 -21.20
C ALA A 277 11.94 16.98 -22.26
N GLY A 278 12.84 15.98 -22.22
CA GLY A 278 13.95 15.81 -23.14
C GLY A 278 15.16 16.70 -22.85
N ILE A 279 15.29 17.23 -21.62
CA ILE A 279 16.49 17.97 -21.21
C ILE A 279 17.66 17.01 -21.04
N VAL A 280 17.42 15.88 -20.38
CA VAL A 280 18.37 14.76 -20.27
C VAL A 280 17.68 13.52 -20.84
N PRO A 281 17.69 13.34 -22.16
CA PRO A 281 16.88 12.30 -22.80
C PRO A 281 17.32 10.88 -22.40
N PRO A 282 16.40 9.89 -22.35
CA PRO A 282 16.70 8.52 -21.94
C PRO A 282 17.83 7.85 -22.74
N GLY A 283 18.02 8.19 -24.02
CA GLY A 283 19.10 7.62 -24.83
C GLY A 283 20.52 7.92 -24.34
N LEU A 284 20.69 8.91 -23.45
CA LEU A 284 21.98 9.25 -22.83
C LEU A 284 22.26 8.50 -21.53
N GLU A 285 21.30 7.73 -21.02
CA GLU A 285 21.51 6.91 -19.83
C GLU A 285 22.68 5.94 -20.05
N GLY A 286 23.61 5.86 -19.10
CA GLY A 286 24.79 4.99 -19.18
C GLY A 286 25.93 5.48 -20.08
N ALA A 287 25.77 6.59 -20.81
CA ALA A 287 26.82 7.10 -21.71
C ALA A 287 28.04 7.74 -21.00
N GLY A 288 27.97 7.94 -19.68
CA GLY A 288 29.11 8.40 -18.85
C GLY A 288 29.55 9.86 -19.07
N HIS A 289 28.83 10.64 -19.87
CA HIS A 289 29.17 12.04 -20.13
C HIS A 289 28.91 12.95 -18.91
N PRO A 290 29.73 13.99 -18.70
CA PRO A 290 29.45 15.00 -17.71
C PRO A 290 28.25 15.84 -18.14
N LEU A 291 27.42 16.25 -17.17
CA LEU A 291 26.21 17.02 -17.45
C LEU A 291 26.53 18.41 -18.03
N SER A 292 27.70 18.96 -17.69
CA SER A 292 28.18 20.26 -18.19
C SER A 292 28.23 20.32 -19.72
N ASP A 293 28.62 19.22 -20.38
CA ASP A 293 28.80 19.19 -21.84
C ASP A 293 27.44 19.23 -22.55
N LEU A 294 26.46 18.53 -21.98
CA LEU A 294 25.07 18.59 -22.41
C LEU A 294 24.48 19.98 -22.17
N LEU A 295 24.66 20.56 -20.98
CA LEU A 295 24.15 21.90 -20.66
C LEU A 295 24.81 22.99 -21.51
N ALA A 296 26.08 22.84 -21.88
CA ALA A 296 26.75 23.73 -22.82
C ALA A 296 26.06 23.76 -24.19
N ARG A 297 25.46 22.64 -24.61
CA ARG A 297 24.69 22.53 -25.84
C ARG A 297 23.26 23.04 -25.72
N VAL A 298 22.59 22.78 -24.59
CA VAL A 298 21.18 23.14 -24.38
C VAL A 298 21.02 24.61 -23.98
N VAL A 299 21.85 25.10 -23.06
CA VAL A 299 21.75 26.44 -22.46
C VAL A 299 22.86 27.36 -22.99
N GLY A 300 24.10 26.89 -22.90
CA GLY A 300 25.30 27.61 -23.29
C GLY A 300 26.47 27.36 -22.32
N PRO A 301 27.73 27.62 -22.73
CA PRO A 301 28.91 27.27 -21.93
C PRO A 301 28.89 27.88 -20.52
N GLY A 302 29.19 27.07 -19.51
CA GLY A 302 29.25 27.52 -18.11
C GLY A 302 27.89 27.78 -17.44
N MET A 303 26.78 27.60 -18.16
CA MET A 303 25.43 27.83 -17.66
C MET A 303 24.68 26.52 -17.41
N GLY A 304 23.64 26.60 -16.59
CA GLY A 304 22.79 25.47 -16.23
C GLY A 304 21.34 25.87 -16.04
N ILE A 305 20.53 24.95 -15.51
CA ILE A 305 19.09 25.15 -15.31
C ILE A 305 18.75 24.89 -13.85
N GLU A 306 17.92 25.75 -13.29
CA GLU A 306 17.25 25.51 -12.01
C GLU A 306 15.76 25.25 -12.24
N LEU A 307 15.27 24.15 -11.66
CA LEU A 307 13.88 23.71 -11.69
C LEU A 307 13.37 23.64 -10.25
N VAL A 308 12.30 24.38 -9.95
CA VAL A 308 11.69 24.45 -8.62
C VAL A 308 10.23 24.04 -8.69
N SER A 309 9.77 23.19 -7.77
CA SER A 309 8.36 22.81 -7.60
C SER A 309 7.78 23.34 -6.31
N GLU A 310 6.50 23.69 -6.33
CA GLU A 310 5.71 24.01 -5.14
C GLU A 310 4.31 23.40 -5.25
N VAL A 311 3.91 22.63 -4.23
CA VAL A 311 2.52 22.18 -4.04
C VAL A 311 1.97 22.87 -2.80
N ARG A 312 0.94 23.69 -2.97
CA ARG A 312 0.40 24.53 -1.90
C ARG A 312 -0.63 23.78 -1.08
N GLY A 313 -0.12 23.13 -0.03
CA GLY A 313 -0.90 22.65 1.10
C GLY A 313 -2.05 21.72 0.73
N ILE A 314 -1.79 20.87 -0.26
CA ILE A 314 -2.53 19.66 -0.53
C ILE A 314 -1.67 18.50 -0.04
N PRO A 315 -2.18 17.63 0.84
CA PRO A 315 -1.43 16.49 1.34
C PRO A 315 -1.20 15.44 0.25
N LYS A 316 -0.18 14.61 0.45
CA LYS A 316 -0.02 13.38 -0.35
C LYS A 316 -1.24 12.48 -0.15
N GLY A 317 -1.72 11.85 -1.22
CA GLY A 317 -2.89 10.97 -1.17
C GLY A 317 -4.25 11.68 -1.27
N SER A 318 -4.28 12.97 -1.63
CA SER A 318 -5.51 13.78 -1.73
C SER A 318 -6.56 13.36 -2.76
N ARG A 319 -6.22 12.41 -3.64
CA ARG A 319 -7.05 11.95 -4.78
C ARG A 319 -7.32 13.01 -5.87
N LEU A 320 -6.62 14.14 -5.82
CA LEU A 320 -6.67 15.21 -6.83
C LEU A 320 -5.62 15.05 -7.95
N ALA A 321 -4.96 13.88 -8.04
CA ALA A 321 -3.86 13.58 -8.98
C ALA A 321 -2.73 14.62 -9.00
N VAL A 322 -2.34 15.10 -7.81
CA VAL A 322 -1.34 16.16 -7.65
C VAL A 322 0.02 15.78 -8.24
N SER A 323 0.47 14.54 -8.09
CA SER A 323 1.77 14.07 -8.59
C SER A 323 1.87 14.18 -10.11
N THR A 324 0.87 13.68 -10.83
CA THR A 324 0.82 13.71 -12.30
C THR A 324 0.63 15.13 -12.81
N THR A 325 -0.20 15.91 -12.12
CA THR A 325 -0.40 17.33 -12.42
C THR A 325 0.89 18.12 -12.24
N LEU A 326 1.64 17.86 -11.15
CA LEU A 326 2.95 18.47 -10.91
C LEU A 326 3.98 18.06 -11.96
N LEU A 327 4.04 16.77 -12.31
CA LEU A 327 4.90 16.30 -13.39
C LEU A 327 4.58 17.00 -14.72
N ALA A 328 3.31 17.12 -15.06
CA ALA A 328 2.86 17.83 -16.26
C ALA A 328 3.24 19.33 -16.22
N ALA A 329 3.09 19.99 -15.07
CA ALA A 329 3.47 21.40 -14.89
C ALA A 329 4.99 21.61 -15.05
N LEU A 330 5.80 20.73 -14.47
CA LEU A 330 7.26 20.75 -14.60
C LEU A 330 7.70 20.53 -16.06
N ILE A 331 7.07 19.57 -16.75
CA ILE A 331 7.32 19.30 -18.17
C ILE A 331 6.91 20.50 -19.02
N ALA A 332 5.75 21.10 -18.78
CA ALA A 332 5.29 22.29 -19.49
C ALA A 332 6.27 23.47 -19.32
N ALA A 333 6.71 23.75 -18.10
CA ALA A 333 7.68 24.80 -17.82
C ALA A 333 9.01 24.59 -18.57
N LEU A 334 9.54 23.35 -18.57
CA LEU A 334 10.77 23.00 -19.31
C LEU A 334 10.58 23.08 -20.82
N MET A 335 9.43 22.64 -21.34
CA MET A 335 9.10 22.70 -22.76
C MET A 335 8.99 24.15 -23.26
N ARG A 336 8.39 25.05 -22.48
CA ARG A 336 8.40 26.50 -22.75
C ARG A 336 9.80 27.05 -22.74
N GLY A 337 10.58 26.73 -21.71
CA GLY A 337 11.96 27.18 -21.57
C GLY A 337 12.89 26.73 -22.70
N THR A 338 12.53 25.67 -23.44
CA THR A 338 13.33 25.09 -24.53
C THR A 338 12.73 25.28 -25.94
N GLY A 339 11.70 26.13 -26.07
CA GLY A 339 11.07 26.43 -27.36
C GLY A 339 10.32 25.25 -27.99
N GLN A 340 9.96 24.25 -27.20
CA GLN A 340 9.11 23.12 -27.64
C GLN A 340 7.62 23.50 -27.67
N VAL A 341 7.26 24.58 -26.96
CA VAL A 341 5.95 25.22 -26.95
C VAL A 341 6.06 26.57 -27.64
N SER A 342 4.99 26.99 -28.33
CA SER A 342 4.98 28.19 -29.16
C SER A 342 5.05 29.51 -28.38
N THR A 343 4.65 29.54 -27.10
CA THR A 343 4.67 30.74 -26.26
C THR A 343 5.28 30.48 -24.87
N LEU A 344 5.98 31.49 -24.34
CA LEU A 344 6.48 31.49 -22.96
C LEU A 344 5.41 31.83 -21.91
N GLU A 345 4.35 32.52 -22.32
CA GLU A 345 3.28 33.00 -21.43
C GLU A 345 1.91 32.55 -21.91
N GLY A 346 0.97 32.51 -20.97
CA GLY A 346 -0.42 32.15 -21.23
C GLY A 346 -0.68 30.64 -21.27
N PRO A 347 -1.89 30.24 -21.66
CA PRO A 347 -2.31 28.84 -21.70
C PRO A 347 -1.61 28.06 -22.83
N LEU A 348 -1.54 26.75 -22.68
CA LEU A 348 -1.08 25.83 -23.74
C LEU A 348 -2.13 25.69 -24.86
N ARG A 349 -1.68 25.44 -26.10
CA ARG A 349 -2.52 25.00 -27.22
C ARG A 349 -2.90 23.52 -27.09
N GLU A 350 -3.88 23.06 -27.85
CA GLU A 350 -4.39 21.69 -27.73
C GLU A 350 -3.35 20.61 -28.07
N ASP A 351 -2.58 20.81 -29.13
CA ASP A 351 -1.47 19.95 -29.54
C ASP A 351 -0.35 19.93 -28.49
N GLU A 352 -0.04 21.10 -27.91
CA GLU A 352 0.96 21.24 -26.85
C GLU A 352 0.51 20.52 -25.55
N ARG A 353 -0.77 20.66 -25.16
CA ARG A 353 -1.34 19.94 -24.01
C ARG A 353 -1.25 18.43 -24.19
N ARG A 354 -1.59 17.92 -25.39
CA ARG A 354 -1.48 16.49 -25.72
C ARG A 354 -0.04 15.99 -25.64
N GLN A 355 0.93 16.79 -26.09
CA GLN A 355 2.34 16.43 -25.97
C GLN A 355 2.82 16.42 -24.51
N VAL A 356 2.41 17.40 -23.70
CA VAL A 356 2.69 17.43 -22.25
C VAL A 356 2.10 16.20 -21.58
N ALA A 357 0.83 15.85 -21.87
CA ALA A 357 0.20 14.65 -21.32
C ALA A 357 0.95 13.38 -21.72
N ALA A 358 1.31 13.21 -22.99
CA ALA A 358 2.09 12.05 -23.46
C ALA A 358 3.44 11.90 -22.74
N ARG A 359 4.08 13.02 -22.39
CA ARG A 359 5.34 13.05 -21.63
C ARG A 359 5.15 12.86 -20.14
N ALA A 360 4.04 13.35 -19.58
CA ALA A 360 3.68 13.06 -18.20
C ALA A 360 3.50 11.55 -18.01
N VAL A 361 2.79 10.88 -18.92
CA VAL A 361 2.68 9.41 -18.93
C VAL A 361 4.06 8.76 -18.99
N LEU A 362 4.96 9.21 -19.88
CA LEU A 362 6.33 8.71 -19.89
C LEU A 362 7.03 8.88 -18.53
N GLY A 363 6.97 10.07 -17.94
CA GLY A 363 7.61 10.34 -16.65
C GLY A 363 7.04 9.53 -15.49
N GLU A 364 5.73 9.28 -15.48
CA GLU A 364 5.08 8.39 -14.50
C GLU A 364 5.58 6.96 -14.60
N TRP A 365 5.72 6.44 -15.81
CA TRP A 365 6.24 5.08 -16.03
C TRP A 365 7.73 4.97 -15.71
N LEU A 366 8.51 6.04 -15.94
CA LEU A 366 9.91 6.11 -15.49
C LEU A 366 10.01 6.17 -13.96
N ALA A 367 9.04 6.81 -13.30
CA ALA A 367 8.96 6.90 -11.84
C ALA A 367 8.22 5.71 -11.18
N GLY A 368 7.64 4.79 -11.98
CA GLY A 368 7.01 3.54 -11.52
C GLY A 368 5.55 3.64 -11.06
N SER A 369 4.81 4.73 -11.32
CA SER A 369 3.46 4.94 -10.74
C SER A 369 2.28 4.41 -11.59
N GLY A 370 2.46 4.19 -12.89
CA GLY A 370 1.50 3.46 -13.75
C GLY A 370 0.02 3.94 -13.72
N GLY A 371 -0.23 5.25 -13.61
CA GLY A 371 -1.56 5.85 -13.40
C GLY A 371 -2.50 5.80 -14.60
N GLY A 372 -3.67 6.44 -14.47
CA GLY A 372 -4.66 6.58 -15.56
C GLY A 372 -4.47 7.91 -16.31
N TRP A 373 -4.86 7.97 -17.59
CA TRP A 373 -4.60 9.19 -18.39
C TRP A 373 -5.36 10.43 -17.88
N GLN A 374 -6.41 10.26 -17.08
CA GLN A 374 -7.23 11.37 -16.58
C GLN A 374 -6.48 12.27 -15.59
N ASP A 375 -5.39 11.76 -14.99
CA ASP A 375 -4.62 12.41 -13.94
C ASP A 375 -3.93 13.68 -14.43
N SER A 376 -3.67 13.77 -15.74
CA SER A 376 -3.18 14.98 -16.41
C SER A 376 -4.29 16.00 -16.74
N GLY A 377 -5.54 15.74 -16.34
CA GLY A 377 -6.70 16.55 -16.70
C GLY A 377 -6.64 18.01 -16.25
N GLY A 378 -5.86 18.33 -15.21
CA GLY A 378 -5.60 19.71 -14.75
C GLY A 378 -4.94 20.59 -15.83
N VAL A 379 -4.30 19.99 -16.83
CA VAL A 379 -3.69 20.70 -17.96
C VAL A 379 -4.75 21.39 -18.84
N TRP A 380 -5.96 20.82 -18.95
CA TRP A 380 -7.07 21.39 -19.72
C TRP A 380 -7.97 22.29 -18.84
N PRO A 381 -8.61 23.32 -19.41
CA PRO A 381 -9.52 24.20 -18.67
C PRO A 381 -10.84 23.52 -18.28
N GLY A 382 -11.48 24.08 -17.26
CA GLY A 382 -12.89 23.90 -16.92
C GLY A 382 -13.34 22.45 -16.77
N ILE A 383 -14.60 22.23 -17.11
CA ILE A 383 -15.26 20.91 -17.13
C ILE A 383 -15.01 20.27 -18.51
N LYS A 384 -14.57 19.01 -18.53
CA LYS A 384 -14.37 18.24 -19.76
C LYS A 384 -14.82 16.79 -19.63
N LEU A 385 -15.29 16.25 -20.76
CA LEU A 385 -15.37 14.81 -20.98
C LEU A 385 -14.03 14.36 -21.54
N ILE A 386 -13.45 13.32 -20.98
CA ILE A 386 -12.25 12.68 -21.51
C ILE A 386 -12.59 11.24 -21.82
N HIS A 387 -12.28 10.77 -23.03
CA HIS A 387 -12.68 9.42 -23.46
C HIS A 387 -11.65 8.71 -24.34
N GLY A 388 -11.67 7.39 -24.27
CA GLY A 388 -10.93 6.49 -25.14
C GLY A 388 -11.35 6.63 -26.60
N VAL A 389 -10.43 6.28 -27.48
CA VAL A 389 -10.63 6.36 -28.93
C VAL A 389 -10.09 5.10 -29.57
N GLN A 390 -10.84 4.57 -30.53
CA GLN A 390 -10.44 3.40 -31.30
C GLN A 390 -9.16 3.69 -32.09
N ALA A 391 -8.23 2.74 -32.12
CA ALA A 391 -7.01 2.81 -32.91
C ALA A 391 -7.33 2.67 -34.41
N GLN A 392 -6.68 3.49 -35.24
CA GLN A 392 -6.85 3.57 -36.68
C GLN A 392 -5.51 3.36 -37.41
N ASP A 393 -5.57 3.10 -38.72
CA ASP A 393 -4.34 2.97 -39.53
C ASP A 393 -3.44 4.21 -39.37
N GLY A 394 -2.17 3.98 -39.05
CA GLY A 394 -1.18 5.01 -38.68
C GLY A 394 -0.95 5.18 -37.19
N ASP A 395 -1.84 4.72 -36.31
CA ASP A 395 -1.59 4.69 -34.86
C ASP A 395 -0.60 3.56 -34.51
N PRO A 396 0.33 3.77 -33.56
CA PRO A 396 1.24 2.71 -33.08
C PRO A 396 0.51 1.48 -32.53
N GLU A 397 -0.72 1.67 -32.08
CA GLU A 397 -1.60 0.67 -31.49
C GLU A 397 -2.41 -0.15 -32.51
N TYR A 398 -2.48 0.27 -33.78
CA TYR A 398 -3.33 -0.36 -34.78
C TYR A 398 -2.93 -1.82 -35.04
N GLY A 399 -3.92 -2.73 -34.99
CA GLY A 399 -3.71 -4.18 -35.11
C GLY A 399 -3.11 -4.85 -33.86
N VAL A 400 -2.76 -4.07 -32.83
CA VAL A 400 -2.25 -4.56 -31.55
C VAL A 400 -3.29 -4.40 -30.45
N SER A 401 -3.95 -3.25 -30.35
CA SER A 401 -5.02 -2.97 -29.39
C SER A 401 -6.24 -2.33 -30.06
N ARG A 402 -7.39 -2.34 -29.36
CA ARG A 402 -8.63 -1.74 -29.87
C ARG A 402 -8.60 -0.22 -29.76
N GLY A 403 -8.05 0.33 -28.69
CA GLY A 403 -7.95 1.76 -28.41
C GLY A 403 -6.53 2.29 -28.49
N ARG A 404 -6.39 3.61 -28.66
CA ARG A 404 -5.14 4.37 -28.60
C ARG A 404 -4.67 4.55 -27.15
N LEU A 405 -3.37 4.81 -26.97
CA LEU A 405 -2.80 5.14 -25.65
C LEU A 405 -3.38 6.45 -25.07
N LEU A 406 -3.50 7.48 -25.91
CA LEU A 406 -3.96 8.81 -25.48
C LEU A 406 -5.45 9.01 -25.77
N PRO A 407 -6.20 9.60 -24.81
CA PRO A 407 -7.61 9.87 -24.97
C PRO A 407 -7.87 11.13 -25.82
N GLU A 408 -9.14 11.40 -26.07
CA GLU A 408 -9.63 12.71 -26.51
C GLU A 408 -10.23 13.51 -25.36
N HIS A 409 -10.00 14.82 -25.39
CA HIS A 409 -10.51 15.77 -24.42
C HIS A 409 -11.55 16.66 -25.11
N VAL A 410 -12.79 16.61 -24.62
CA VAL A 410 -13.90 17.44 -25.08
C VAL A 410 -14.23 18.47 -24.00
N ILE A 411 -13.76 19.70 -24.20
CA ILE A 411 -14.08 20.81 -23.31
C ILE A 411 -15.60 21.07 -23.39
N LEU A 412 -16.25 21.04 -22.23
CA LEU A 412 -17.64 21.42 -22.10
C LEU A 412 -17.66 22.92 -21.82
N GLY A 413 -17.80 23.75 -22.86
CA GLY A 413 -17.78 25.21 -22.76
C GLY A 413 -19.03 25.81 -22.09
N PRO A 414 -19.12 27.15 -22.00
CA PRO A 414 -20.29 27.85 -21.44
C PRO A 414 -21.61 27.58 -22.19
N ASP A 415 -21.51 27.15 -23.45
CA ASP A 415 -22.63 26.72 -24.32
C ASP A 415 -23.19 25.34 -23.91
N LYS A 416 -22.32 24.44 -23.42
CA LYS A 416 -22.71 23.09 -23.00
C LYS A 416 -23.02 23.01 -21.51
N VAL A 417 -22.24 23.68 -20.68
CA VAL A 417 -22.46 23.80 -19.24
C VAL A 417 -22.52 25.27 -18.90
N ARG A 418 -23.76 25.75 -18.73
CA ARG A 418 -24.09 27.16 -18.53
C ARG A 418 -23.37 27.73 -17.30
N PRO A 419 -22.98 29.02 -17.29
CA PRO A 419 -22.33 29.66 -16.14
C PRO A 419 -23.10 29.48 -14.82
N GLN A 420 -24.43 29.48 -14.87
CA GLN A 420 -25.28 29.26 -13.70
C GLN A 420 -25.08 27.86 -13.09
N MET A 421 -24.93 26.82 -13.92
CA MET A 421 -24.68 25.46 -13.41
C MET A 421 -23.29 25.36 -12.78
N ARG A 422 -22.28 26.03 -13.35
CA ARG A 422 -20.93 26.11 -12.78
C ARG A 422 -20.91 26.81 -11.43
N GLN A 423 -21.66 27.89 -11.31
CA GLN A 423 -21.81 28.61 -10.05
C GLN A 423 -22.57 27.76 -9.04
N ALA A 424 -23.70 27.16 -9.42
CA ALA A 424 -24.49 26.29 -8.55
C ALA A 424 -23.67 25.10 -8.02
N LEU A 425 -22.79 24.51 -8.83
CA LEU A 425 -21.85 23.48 -8.38
C LEU A 425 -20.92 24.00 -7.28
N GLN A 426 -20.31 25.18 -7.46
CA GLN A 426 -19.44 25.79 -6.46
C GLN A 426 -20.19 26.16 -5.18
N ASP A 427 -21.43 26.62 -5.32
CA ASP A 427 -22.29 27.06 -4.21
C ASP A 427 -22.92 25.91 -3.43
N SER A 428 -22.91 24.68 -3.97
CA SER A 428 -23.56 23.52 -3.35
C SER A 428 -22.59 22.41 -2.94
N LEU A 429 -21.36 22.42 -3.44
CA LEU A 429 -20.38 21.36 -3.17
C LEU A 429 -19.42 21.78 -2.05
N VAL A 430 -19.29 20.93 -1.03
CA VAL A 430 -18.26 21.00 0.00
C VAL A 430 -17.20 19.95 -0.29
N LEU A 431 -16.01 20.40 -0.70
CA LEU A 431 -14.86 19.53 -0.97
C LEU A 431 -14.03 19.33 0.30
N VAL A 432 -13.74 18.08 0.65
CA VAL A 432 -13.04 17.74 1.89
C VAL A 432 -11.90 16.75 1.66
N HIS A 433 -10.94 16.76 2.59
CA HIS A 433 -9.99 15.68 2.78
C HIS A 433 -10.23 15.00 4.13
N GLY A 434 -10.51 13.70 4.13
CA GLY A 434 -10.86 12.95 5.34
C GLY A 434 -9.69 12.58 6.25
N GLY A 435 -8.45 12.88 5.84
CA GLY A 435 -7.23 12.67 6.64
C GLY A 435 -6.55 11.31 6.41
N MET A 436 -7.16 10.41 5.64
CA MET A 436 -6.57 9.10 5.32
C MET A 436 -5.65 9.19 4.10
N ALA A 437 -4.50 8.52 4.16
CA ALA A 437 -3.66 8.24 2.99
C ALA A 437 -3.69 6.74 2.71
N GLN A 438 -3.86 6.33 1.45
CA GLN A 438 -3.91 4.91 1.11
C GLN A 438 -3.22 4.65 -0.23
N ASN A 439 -2.48 3.54 -0.30
CA ASN A 439 -1.90 3.04 -1.54
C ASN A 439 -3.00 2.48 -2.45
N VAL A 440 -3.04 2.90 -3.71
CA VAL A 440 -4.00 2.42 -4.72
C VAL A 440 -3.38 1.44 -5.73
N GLY A 441 -2.05 1.30 -5.75
CA GLY A 441 -1.35 0.46 -6.73
C GLY A 441 -1.94 -0.96 -6.85
N PRO A 442 -2.02 -1.73 -5.74
CA PRO A 442 -2.62 -3.07 -5.76
C PRO A 442 -4.08 -3.10 -6.23
N ILE A 443 -4.85 -2.05 -5.95
CA ILE A 443 -6.27 -1.97 -6.33
C ILE A 443 -6.42 -1.77 -7.83
N LEU A 444 -5.52 -0.99 -8.45
CA LEU A 444 -5.51 -0.82 -9.90
C LEU A 444 -5.33 -2.20 -10.57
N GLU A 445 -4.42 -3.03 -10.08
CA GLU A 445 -4.23 -4.40 -10.55
C GLU A 445 -5.49 -5.27 -10.33
N MET A 446 -6.16 -5.17 -9.18
CA MET A 446 -7.40 -5.92 -8.91
C MET A 446 -8.54 -5.51 -9.86
N VAL A 447 -8.71 -4.21 -10.12
CA VAL A 447 -9.72 -3.69 -11.07
C VAL A 447 -9.38 -4.12 -12.50
N THR A 448 -8.09 -4.11 -12.86
CA THR A 448 -7.57 -4.66 -14.13
C THR A 448 -8.00 -6.10 -14.31
N GLU A 449 -7.77 -6.91 -13.29
CA GLU A 449 -8.01 -8.34 -13.33
C GLU A 449 -9.50 -8.62 -13.52
N ARG A 450 -10.35 -8.09 -12.63
CA ARG A 450 -11.81 -8.30 -12.69
C ARG A 450 -12.39 -7.86 -14.04
N TYR A 451 -11.82 -6.81 -14.63
CA TYR A 451 -12.16 -6.39 -15.98
C TYR A 451 -11.76 -7.43 -17.03
N LEU A 452 -10.49 -7.86 -17.07
CA LEU A 452 -9.99 -8.83 -18.07
C LEU A 452 -10.74 -10.17 -18.02
N LEU A 453 -11.16 -10.58 -16.81
CA LEU A 453 -11.93 -11.80 -16.57
C LEU A 453 -13.42 -11.67 -16.89
N ARG A 454 -13.90 -10.44 -17.13
CA ARG A 454 -15.32 -10.09 -17.28
C ARG A 454 -16.16 -10.63 -16.12
N SER A 455 -15.67 -10.42 -14.89
CA SER A 455 -16.40 -10.83 -13.67
C SER A 455 -17.83 -10.28 -13.73
N PRO A 456 -18.88 -11.12 -13.54
CA PRO A 456 -20.24 -10.74 -13.91
C PRO A 456 -20.77 -9.48 -13.22
N GLN A 457 -20.53 -9.36 -11.90
CA GLN A 457 -21.04 -8.24 -11.10
C GLN A 457 -20.35 -6.94 -11.50
N GLU A 458 -19.02 -6.95 -11.61
CA GLU A 458 -18.21 -5.80 -11.98
C GLU A 458 -18.42 -5.37 -13.43
N TRP A 459 -18.67 -6.33 -14.34
CA TRP A 459 -19.00 -6.01 -15.73
C TRP A 459 -20.37 -5.34 -15.84
N SER A 460 -21.37 -5.84 -15.10
CA SER A 460 -22.69 -5.20 -15.03
C SER A 460 -22.59 -3.79 -14.44
N ALA A 461 -21.91 -3.66 -13.29
CA ALA A 461 -21.66 -2.39 -12.64
C ALA A 461 -20.91 -1.40 -13.55
N ARG A 462 -19.99 -1.87 -14.41
CA ARG A 462 -19.28 -0.99 -15.34
C ARG A 462 -20.19 -0.40 -16.41
N LYS A 463 -21.15 -1.18 -16.92
CA LYS A 463 -22.17 -0.67 -17.85
C LYS A 463 -23.08 0.36 -17.16
N GLU A 464 -23.47 0.08 -15.92
CA GLU A 464 -24.24 1.02 -15.08
C GLU A 464 -23.48 2.32 -14.84
N ALA A 465 -22.19 2.27 -14.48
CA ALA A 465 -21.34 3.45 -14.35
C ALA A 465 -21.22 4.25 -15.66
N GLY A 466 -21.27 3.56 -16.81
CA GLY A 466 -21.38 4.20 -18.13
C GLY A 466 -22.69 4.97 -18.28
N ALA A 467 -23.83 4.34 -17.98
CA ALA A 467 -25.14 4.98 -18.05
C ALA A 467 -25.28 6.16 -17.08
N ILE A 468 -24.74 6.04 -15.86
CA ILE A 468 -24.69 7.14 -14.90
C ILE A 468 -23.86 8.30 -15.46
N LEU A 469 -22.73 8.03 -16.13
CA LEU A 469 -21.95 9.09 -16.76
C LEU A 469 -22.75 9.85 -17.83
N ASP A 470 -23.51 9.13 -18.67
CA ASP A 470 -24.37 9.77 -19.68
C ASP A 470 -25.44 10.65 -19.02
N HIS A 471 -26.03 10.18 -17.93
CA HIS A 471 -26.99 10.96 -17.14
C HIS A 471 -26.33 12.19 -16.49
N VAL A 472 -25.12 12.07 -15.94
CA VAL A 472 -24.36 13.21 -15.41
C VAL A 472 -24.08 14.25 -16.51
N LEU A 473 -23.74 13.84 -17.73
CA LEU A 473 -23.57 14.77 -18.86
C LEU A 473 -24.87 15.51 -19.20
N GLU A 474 -26.01 14.84 -19.13
CA GLU A 474 -27.32 15.45 -19.32
C GLU A 474 -27.64 16.46 -18.22
N LEU A 475 -27.41 16.10 -16.96
CA LEU A 475 -27.65 16.96 -15.79
C LEU A 475 -26.76 18.22 -15.80
N LEU A 476 -25.51 18.09 -16.23
CA LEU A 476 -24.62 19.25 -16.40
C LEU A 476 -25.13 20.21 -17.49
N ARG A 477 -25.86 19.72 -18.49
CA ARG A 477 -26.50 20.56 -19.53
C ARG A 477 -27.81 21.17 -19.03
N SER A 478 -28.65 20.38 -18.36
CA SER A 478 -29.98 20.78 -17.90
C SER A 478 -29.95 21.69 -16.67
N GLY A 479 -29.02 21.47 -15.73
CA GLY A 479 -28.70 22.38 -14.62
C GLY A 479 -29.25 22.01 -13.23
N SER A 480 -29.48 20.72 -12.92
CA SER A 480 -29.99 20.28 -11.61
C SER A 480 -28.87 19.71 -10.73
N VAL A 481 -28.41 20.47 -9.73
CA VAL A 481 -27.42 20.00 -8.74
C VAL A 481 -27.98 18.92 -7.79
N PRO A 482 -29.24 19.00 -7.30
CA PRO A 482 -29.80 17.93 -6.47
C PRO A 482 -29.86 16.58 -7.20
N GLU A 483 -30.27 16.54 -8.47
CA GLU A 483 -30.27 15.31 -9.26
C GLU A 483 -28.84 14.81 -9.53
N LEU A 484 -27.89 15.73 -9.73
CA LEU A 484 -26.47 15.37 -9.85
C LEU A 484 -25.93 14.75 -8.56
N ALA A 485 -26.34 15.26 -7.40
CA ALA A 485 -25.99 14.70 -6.10
C ALA A 485 -26.54 13.26 -5.93
N GLN A 486 -27.76 13.01 -6.39
CA GLN A 486 -28.34 11.66 -6.40
C GLN A 486 -27.59 10.72 -7.34
N ALA A 487 -27.28 11.17 -8.56
CA ALA A 487 -26.54 10.37 -9.55
C ALA A 487 -25.14 9.99 -9.05
N THR A 488 -24.41 10.94 -8.45
CA THR A 488 -23.07 10.69 -7.89
C THR A 488 -23.11 9.83 -6.63
N THR A 489 -24.14 9.98 -5.78
CA THR A 489 -24.38 9.11 -4.63
C THR A 489 -24.64 7.68 -5.08
N HIS A 490 -25.51 7.50 -6.08
CA HIS A 490 -25.82 6.19 -6.64
C HIS A 490 -24.60 5.55 -7.29
N ASN A 491 -23.78 6.34 -8.01
CA ASN A 491 -22.51 5.86 -8.57
C ASN A 491 -21.61 5.28 -7.45
N PHE A 492 -21.50 5.98 -6.33
CA PHE A 492 -20.71 5.53 -5.19
C PHE A 492 -21.28 4.27 -4.53
N THR A 493 -22.57 4.25 -4.17
CA THR A 493 -23.18 3.14 -3.43
C THR A 493 -23.46 1.91 -4.28
N GLY A 494 -23.55 2.06 -5.60
CA GLY A 494 -23.75 0.98 -6.56
C GLY A 494 -22.46 0.57 -7.25
N PRO A 495 -22.20 1.05 -8.48
CA PRO A 495 -21.17 0.46 -9.32
C PRO A 495 -19.75 0.70 -8.82
N LEU A 496 -19.43 1.81 -8.16
CA LEU A 496 -18.08 2.06 -7.67
C LEU A 496 -17.68 1.11 -6.54
N GLN A 497 -18.54 0.88 -5.55
CA GLN A 497 -18.31 -0.11 -4.48
C GLN A 497 -18.26 -1.55 -5.00
N THR A 498 -18.92 -1.82 -6.13
CA THR A 498 -18.86 -3.14 -6.78
C THR A 498 -17.55 -3.34 -7.54
N ILE A 499 -17.11 -2.34 -8.31
CA ILE A 499 -15.93 -2.43 -9.18
C ILE A 499 -14.63 -2.28 -8.40
N VAL A 500 -14.56 -1.32 -7.47
CA VAL A 500 -13.30 -0.89 -6.85
C VAL A 500 -13.21 -1.45 -5.43
N PRO A 501 -12.28 -2.40 -5.17
CA PRO A 501 -12.02 -2.90 -3.82
C PRO A 501 -11.72 -1.76 -2.85
N TRP A 502 -12.34 -1.82 -1.66
CA TRP A 502 -12.17 -0.83 -0.59
C TRP A 502 -12.49 0.62 -0.99
N ALA A 503 -13.38 0.82 -1.98
CA ALA A 503 -13.88 2.14 -2.35
C ALA A 503 -14.43 2.93 -1.13
N SER A 504 -14.96 2.20 -0.15
CA SER A 504 -15.48 2.71 1.12
C SER A 504 -14.91 1.95 2.33
N ASN A 505 -15.08 2.53 3.51
CA ASN A 505 -14.76 1.94 4.81
C ASN A 505 -15.70 2.49 5.89
N LEU A 506 -15.58 1.98 7.13
CA LEU A 506 -16.43 2.39 8.24
C LEU A 506 -16.40 3.91 8.52
N TYR A 507 -15.25 4.57 8.38
CA TYR A 507 -15.13 6.02 8.58
C TYR A 507 -15.99 6.78 7.56
N VAL A 508 -15.81 6.48 6.27
CA VAL A 508 -16.55 7.13 5.18
C VAL A 508 -18.06 6.89 5.30
N GLU A 509 -18.47 5.64 5.56
CA GLU A 509 -19.88 5.30 5.74
C GLU A 509 -20.49 6.05 6.93
N SER A 510 -19.75 6.16 8.04
CA SER A 510 -20.21 6.90 9.23
C SER A 510 -20.39 8.38 8.93
N LEU A 511 -19.48 9.00 8.16
CA LEU A 511 -19.60 10.40 7.76
C LEU A 511 -20.84 10.65 6.89
N ILE A 512 -21.09 9.77 5.91
CA ILE A 512 -22.24 9.91 5.00
C ILE A 512 -23.55 9.79 5.78
N GLU A 513 -23.68 8.80 6.65
CA GLU A 513 -24.91 8.58 7.42
C GLU A 513 -25.16 9.68 8.46
N ARG A 514 -24.10 10.16 9.13
CA ARG A 514 -24.21 11.31 10.05
C ARG A 514 -24.56 12.59 9.31
N ALA A 515 -23.91 12.88 8.19
CA ALA A 515 -24.23 14.04 7.35
C ALA A 515 -25.69 14.01 6.89
N ARG A 516 -26.16 12.85 6.42
CA ARG A 516 -27.56 12.65 5.99
C ARG A 516 -28.55 12.91 7.13
N THR A 517 -28.23 12.44 8.33
CA THR A 517 -29.11 12.55 9.50
C THR A 517 -29.13 13.98 10.05
N ASP A 518 -27.97 14.58 10.26
CA ASP A 518 -27.84 15.85 10.99
C ASP A 518 -28.12 17.07 10.09
N LEU A 519 -27.82 17.01 8.78
CA LEU A 519 -28.15 18.09 7.84
C LEU A 519 -29.56 17.97 7.25
N GLY A 520 -30.20 16.80 7.36
CA GLY A 520 -31.58 16.57 6.90
C GLY A 520 -31.80 16.94 5.42
N GLU A 521 -32.81 17.76 5.14
CA GLU A 521 -33.17 18.19 3.78
C GLU A 521 -32.08 19.02 3.08
N ALA A 522 -31.16 19.61 3.85
CA ALA A 522 -30.03 20.34 3.29
C ALA A 522 -28.98 19.41 2.68
N PHE A 523 -28.95 18.11 3.01
CA PHE A 523 -28.04 17.15 2.41
C PHE A 523 -28.64 16.54 1.14
N TRP A 524 -28.03 16.84 -0.01
CA TRP A 524 -28.49 16.33 -1.31
C TRP A 524 -27.79 15.05 -1.73
N GLY A 525 -26.52 14.87 -1.35
CA GLY A 525 -25.80 13.64 -1.68
C GLY A 525 -24.31 13.65 -1.39
N PHE A 526 -23.69 12.50 -1.66
CA PHE A 526 -22.26 12.24 -1.50
C PHE A 526 -21.62 11.95 -2.85
N TRP A 527 -20.36 12.32 -2.98
CA TRP A 527 -19.55 12.07 -4.16
C TRP A 527 -18.13 11.67 -3.75
N MET A 528 -17.66 10.55 -4.32
CA MET A 528 -16.29 10.06 -4.14
C MET A 528 -15.37 10.71 -5.18
N LEU A 529 -14.24 11.24 -4.72
CA LEU A 529 -13.18 11.77 -5.58
C LEU A 529 -12.08 10.71 -5.78
N GLY A 530 -11.72 10.44 -7.04
CA GLY A 530 -10.84 9.30 -7.36
C GLY A 530 -11.49 7.98 -6.97
N GLY A 531 -10.72 6.89 -6.79
CA GLY A 531 -11.31 5.56 -6.53
C GLY A 531 -11.14 4.98 -5.14
N MET A 532 -10.73 5.77 -4.14
CA MET A 532 -10.90 5.36 -2.74
C MET A 532 -11.24 6.57 -1.86
N SER A 533 -12.35 6.47 -1.14
CA SER A 533 -12.83 7.49 -0.21
C SER A 533 -12.02 7.55 1.09
N GLY A 534 -12.13 8.67 1.81
CA GLY A 534 -11.39 8.95 3.06
C GLY A 534 -10.12 9.80 2.85
N GLY A 535 -9.59 9.79 1.63
CA GLY A 535 -8.63 10.78 1.14
C GLY A 535 -9.37 12.05 0.70
N GLY A 536 -9.83 12.13 -0.54
CA GLY A 536 -10.67 13.21 -1.05
C GLY A 536 -12.13 12.80 -1.23
N MET A 537 -13.08 13.67 -0.86
CA MET A 537 -14.53 13.43 -0.92
C MET A 537 -15.29 14.74 -1.13
N GLY A 538 -16.55 14.65 -1.56
CA GLY A 538 -17.45 15.80 -1.64
C GLY A 538 -18.84 15.52 -1.07
N PHE A 539 -19.40 16.54 -0.42
CA PHE A 539 -20.76 16.55 0.10
C PHE A 539 -21.53 17.64 -0.64
N MET A 540 -22.61 17.25 -1.32
CA MET A 540 -23.49 18.20 -2.00
C MET A 540 -24.64 18.57 -1.07
N VAL A 541 -24.83 19.87 -0.86
CA VAL A 541 -25.79 20.45 0.07
C VAL A 541 -26.53 21.61 -0.57
N ALA A 542 -27.65 22.03 0.03
CA ALA A 542 -28.35 23.24 -0.38
C ALA A 542 -27.44 24.48 -0.29
N PRO A 543 -27.44 25.39 -1.28
CA PRO A 543 -26.55 26.55 -1.33
C PRO A 543 -26.54 27.39 -0.06
N GLU A 544 -27.72 27.65 0.50
CA GLU A 544 -27.92 28.41 1.73
C GLU A 544 -27.31 27.74 2.97
N ALA A 545 -27.10 26.43 2.94
CA ALA A 545 -26.53 25.65 4.03
C ALA A 545 -25.02 25.41 3.88
N ARG A 546 -24.41 25.74 2.73
CA ARG A 546 -23.02 25.39 2.41
C ARG A 546 -22.02 25.86 3.46
N ASP A 547 -22.08 27.14 3.84
CA ASP A 547 -21.11 27.72 4.78
C ASP A 547 -21.19 27.07 6.17
N ALA A 548 -22.41 26.77 6.64
CA ALA A 548 -22.63 26.04 7.89
C ALA A 548 -22.17 24.58 7.80
N ALA A 549 -22.46 23.91 6.67
CA ALA A 549 -22.06 22.54 6.42
C ALA A 549 -20.53 22.39 6.39
N GLN A 550 -19.78 23.37 5.86
CA GLN A 550 -18.31 23.35 5.87
C GLN A 550 -17.73 23.28 7.30
N GLY A 551 -18.27 24.07 8.24
CA GLY A 551 -17.85 24.03 9.64
C GLY A 551 -18.22 22.71 10.32
N TYR A 552 -19.48 22.30 10.17
CA TYR A 552 -20.00 21.06 10.75
C TYR A 552 -19.27 19.81 10.26
N LEU A 553 -19.01 19.70 8.95
CA LEU A 553 -18.30 18.55 8.37
C LEU A 553 -16.86 18.45 8.89
N LEU A 554 -16.18 19.58 9.11
CA LEU A 554 -14.82 19.58 9.67
C LEU A 554 -14.82 19.00 11.10
N GLU A 555 -15.72 19.47 11.94
CA GLU A 555 -15.87 19.00 13.33
C GLU A 555 -16.24 17.52 13.38
N MET A 556 -17.24 17.10 12.57
CA MET A 556 -17.67 15.71 12.47
C MET A 556 -16.52 14.79 12.03
N MET A 557 -15.74 15.19 11.02
CA MET A 557 -14.57 14.40 10.59
C MET A 557 -13.51 14.29 11.69
N HIS A 558 -13.27 15.34 12.47
CA HIS A 558 -12.34 15.31 13.61
C HIS A 558 -12.83 14.36 14.71
N GLU A 559 -14.11 14.35 15.02
CA GLU A 559 -14.72 13.41 15.96
C GLU A 559 -14.61 11.97 15.49
N GLU A 560 -14.98 11.70 14.24
CA GLU A 560 -14.91 10.36 13.66
C GLU A 560 -13.47 9.86 13.52
N LYS A 561 -12.51 10.75 13.23
CA LYS A 561 -11.08 10.43 13.29
C LYS A 561 -10.70 9.99 14.70
N ARG A 562 -10.97 10.78 15.74
CA ARG A 562 -10.68 10.40 17.14
C ARG A 562 -11.30 9.06 17.51
N ARG A 563 -12.53 8.79 17.06
CA ARG A 563 -13.23 7.53 17.31
C ARG A 563 -12.54 6.30 16.70
N LEU A 564 -11.82 6.48 15.59
CA LEU A 564 -11.27 5.40 14.77
C LEU A 564 -9.75 5.45 14.60
N GLU A 565 -9.03 6.40 15.19
CA GLU A 565 -7.59 6.60 14.94
C GLU A 565 -6.71 5.44 15.41
N HIS A 566 -7.19 4.65 16.37
CA HIS A 566 -6.55 3.40 16.77
C HIS A 566 -6.91 2.20 15.88
N ALA A 567 -7.94 2.30 15.04
CA ALA A 567 -8.43 1.23 14.18
C ALA A 567 -8.06 1.44 12.69
N LEU A 568 -8.00 2.70 12.24
CA LEU A 568 -7.77 3.08 10.85
C LEU A 568 -6.60 4.08 10.73
N PRO A 569 -5.76 3.97 9.68
CA PRO A 569 -4.61 4.84 9.53
C PRO A 569 -5.02 6.22 9.01
N PHE A 570 -4.86 7.25 9.85
CA PHE A 570 -4.92 8.66 9.44
C PHE A 570 -3.51 9.22 9.32
N ALA A 571 -3.23 9.88 8.20
CA ALA A 571 -1.93 10.52 7.92
C ALA A 571 -1.87 11.95 8.44
N MET A 572 -3.02 12.62 8.51
CA MET A 572 -3.16 14.00 8.98
C MET A 572 -4.56 14.23 9.55
N ASP A 573 -4.78 15.42 10.11
CA ASP A 573 -6.13 15.86 10.45
C ASP A 573 -6.97 16.17 9.20
N PRO A 574 -8.27 15.90 9.22
CA PRO A 574 -9.17 16.25 8.14
C PRO A 574 -9.17 17.76 7.85
N VAL A 575 -9.35 18.12 6.57
CA VAL A 575 -9.43 19.51 6.12
C VAL A 575 -10.62 19.73 5.19
N VAL A 576 -11.12 20.96 5.14
CA VAL A 576 -12.13 21.43 4.19
C VAL A 576 -11.47 22.40 3.22
N TYR A 577 -11.78 22.27 1.93
CA TYR A 577 -11.28 23.16 0.90
C TYR A 577 -12.34 24.16 0.47
N ASP A 578 -11.92 25.41 0.29
CA ASP A 578 -12.58 26.34 -0.60
C ASP A 578 -11.99 26.12 -2.01
N PHE A 579 -12.84 26.08 -3.03
CA PHE A 579 -12.41 25.83 -4.41
C PHE A 579 -13.13 26.73 -5.41
N SER A 580 -12.51 26.93 -6.56
CA SER A 580 -13.15 27.56 -7.73
C SER A 580 -12.84 26.81 -9.02
N ILE A 581 -13.77 26.82 -9.97
CA ILE A 581 -13.55 26.20 -11.29
C ILE A 581 -12.56 27.05 -12.08
N ASN A 582 -11.46 26.43 -12.52
CA ASN A 582 -10.41 27.08 -13.30
C ASN A 582 -10.70 26.95 -14.80
N GLU A 583 -11.08 28.05 -15.45
CA GLU A 583 -11.41 28.10 -16.90
C GLU A 583 -10.19 28.27 -17.82
N VAL A 584 -8.97 28.22 -17.28
CA VAL A 584 -7.71 28.46 -18.03
C VAL A 584 -6.92 27.17 -18.27
N GLY A 585 -6.90 26.26 -17.28
CA GLY A 585 -6.00 25.11 -17.28
C GLY A 585 -4.57 25.52 -16.91
N SER A 586 -3.56 24.80 -17.43
CA SER A 586 -2.16 25.18 -17.22
C SER A 586 -1.82 26.47 -17.96
N ALA A 587 -1.21 27.43 -17.25
CA ALA A 587 -0.76 28.69 -17.81
C ALA A 587 0.55 29.18 -17.21
N ALA A 588 1.38 29.83 -18.03
CA ALA A 588 2.65 30.40 -17.62
C ALA A 588 2.66 31.92 -17.55
N ARG A 589 3.55 32.46 -16.72
CA ARG A 589 3.96 33.88 -16.67
C ARG A 589 5.49 33.97 -16.79
N LEU A 590 5.99 35.00 -17.48
CA LEU A 590 7.40 35.29 -17.57
C LEU A 590 7.76 36.40 -16.56
N LEU A 591 8.46 36.01 -15.49
CA LEU A 591 8.86 36.93 -14.43
C LEU A 591 10.23 37.54 -14.75
N GLN A 592 10.34 38.87 -14.67
CA GLN A 592 11.52 39.65 -15.04
C GLN A 592 11.82 40.73 -13.98
N GLY A 593 13.04 41.27 -13.98
CA GLY A 593 13.46 42.30 -13.03
C GLY A 593 13.32 41.83 -11.58
N GLU A 594 12.68 42.62 -10.72
CA GLU A 594 12.43 42.25 -9.31
C GLU A 594 11.36 41.16 -9.14
N ALA A 595 10.47 41.00 -10.13
CA ALA A 595 9.46 39.95 -10.10
C ALA A 595 10.05 38.55 -10.32
N ALA A 596 11.29 38.46 -10.83
CA ALA A 596 12.03 37.21 -11.04
C ALA A 596 12.55 36.56 -9.75
N LEU A 597 12.25 37.12 -8.58
CA LEU A 597 12.47 36.45 -7.29
C LEU A 597 11.52 35.25 -7.16
N LEU A 598 12.07 34.13 -6.66
CA LEU A 598 11.29 32.93 -6.37
C LEU A 598 10.41 33.13 -5.11
N PRO A 599 9.44 32.24 -4.83
CA PRO A 599 8.63 32.33 -3.61
C PRO A 599 9.48 32.39 -2.34
N GLY A 600 9.00 33.05 -1.28
CA GLY A 600 9.74 33.22 -0.02
C GLY A 600 10.22 31.90 0.60
N SER A 601 9.43 30.82 0.46
CA SER A 601 9.75 29.45 0.89
C SER A 601 10.97 28.84 0.17
N TYR A 602 11.35 29.34 -1.01
CA TYR A 602 12.60 28.96 -1.64
C TYR A 602 13.81 29.48 -0.87
N TYR A 603 13.74 30.72 -0.37
CA TYR A 603 14.87 31.36 0.30
C TYR A 603 15.11 30.80 1.70
N SER A 604 14.10 30.27 2.39
CA SER A 604 14.31 29.53 3.65
C SER A 604 15.13 28.25 3.45
N LEU A 605 15.06 27.64 2.26
CA LEU A 605 15.85 26.46 1.89
C LEU A 605 17.26 26.84 1.40
N ALA A 606 17.33 27.81 0.48
CA ALA A 606 18.56 28.14 -0.22
C ALA A 606 19.54 28.95 0.64
N VAL A 607 19.05 29.96 1.37
CA VAL A 607 19.92 30.94 2.05
C VAL A 607 20.78 30.33 3.16
N PRO A 608 20.30 29.42 4.04
CA PRO A 608 21.15 28.81 5.07
C PRO A 608 22.38 28.09 4.49
N ARG A 609 22.27 27.51 3.29
CA ARG A 609 23.40 26.90 2.58
C ARG A 609 24.35 27.94 1.99
N LEU A 610 23.81 29.03 1.44
CA LEU A 610 24.62 30.11 0.85
C LEU A 610 25.40 30.88 1.92
N LEU A 611 24.83 31.10 3.11
CA LEU A 611 25.49 31.80 4.22
C LEU A 611 26.67 31.02 4.82
N LYS A 612 26.73 29.70 4.61
CA LYS A 612 27.87 28.86 5.03
C LYS A 612 29.07 28.99 4.08
N GLN A 613 28.92 29.64 2.93
CA GLN A 613 29.97 29.84 1.93
C GLN A 613 30.63 31.22 2.09
N SER A 614 31.88 31.36 1.64
CA SER A 614 32.49 32.68 1.60
C SER A 614 31.84 33.53 0.50
N ARG A 615 31.82 34.86 0.67
CA ARG A 615 31.28 35.79 -0.35
C ARG A 615 31.95 35.63 -1.72
N HIS A 616 33.19 35.17 -1.75
CA HIS A 616 33.97 34.94 -2.97
C HIS A 616 33.55 33.68 -3.72
N ASP A 617 32.98 32.68 -3.04
CA ASP A 617 32.50 31.42 -3.64
C ASP A 617 31.10 31.55 -4.27
N LEU A 618 30.37 32.61 -3.93
CA LEU A 618 29.06 32.92 -4.51
C LEU A 618 29.23 33.44 -5.94
N SER A 619 28.36 33.00 -6.84
CA SER A 619 28.31 33.55 -8.20
C SER A 619 27.77 34.98 -8.21
N GLU A 620 27.95 35.69 -9.33
CA GLU A 620 27.43 37.04 -9.49
C GLU A 620 25.89 37.06 -9.36
N SER A 621 25.21 36.10 -10.00
CA SER A 621 23.75 35.97 -9.89
C SER A 621 23.31 35.67 -8.46
N GLN A 622 24.04 34.83 -7.72
CA GLN A 622 23.72 34.52 -6.32
C GLN A 622 23.84 35.75 -5.41
N ARG A 623 24.89 36.57 -5.61
CA ARG A 623 25.06 37.82 -4.85
C ARG A 623 23.95 38.83 -5.16
N ALA A 624 23.64 39.02 -6.44
CA ALA A 624 22.57 39.92 -6.87
C ALA A 624 21.20 39.50 -6.31
N GLU A 625 20.92 38.20 -6.33
CA GLU A 625 19.70 37.63 -5.77
C GLU A 625 19.60 37.83 -4.24
N LEU A 626 20.67 37.61 -3.48
CA LEU A 626 20.68 37.85 -2.04
C LEU A 626 20.46 39.33 -1.68
N ASP A 627 21.05 40.25 -2.44
CA ASP A 627 20.84 41.69 -2.26
C ASP A 627 19.40 42.12 -2.55
N LEU A 628 18.79 41.55 -3.59
CA LEU A 628 17.39 41.79 -3.92
C LEU A 628 16.45 41.17 -2.88
N PHE A 629 16.70 39.94 -2.46
CA PHE A 629 15.92 39.28 -1.41
C PHE A 629 15.98 40.08 -0.10
N SER A 630 17.16 40.55 0.31
CA SER A 630 17.35 41.40 1.50
C SER A 630 16.52 42.68 1.44
N ARG A 631 16.45 43.33 0.27
CA ARG A 631 15.59 44.50 0.04
C ARG A 631 14.11 44.11 0.05
N ALA A 632 13.74 43.04 -0.66
CA ALA A 632 12.39 42.54 -0.78
C ALA A 632 11.77 42.21 0.58
N VAL A 633 12.50 41.57 1.50
CA VAL A 633 11.98 41.29 2.85
C VAL A 633 11.60 42.57 3.62
N ARG A 634 12.24 43.71 3.32
CA ARG A 634 11.94 45.00 3.96
C ARG A 634 10.79 45.75 3.30
N THR A 635 10.51 45.48 2.03
CA THR A 635 9.58 46.26 1.21
C THR A 635 8.32 45.48 0.79
N ARG A 636 8.37 44.15 0.82
CA ARG A 636 7.33 43.22 0.36
C ARG A 636 6.81 42.38 1.53
N PRO A 637 5.62 42.68 2.07
CA PRO A 637 5.05 41.95 3.21
C PRO A 637 4.98 40.43 3.01
N GLU A 638 4.76 39.97 1.78
CA GLU A 638 4.69 38.55 1.43
C GLU A 638 6.02 37.79 1.58
N MET A 639 7.15 38.50 1.62
CA MET A 639 8.48 37.92 1.84
C MET A 639 8.85 37.86 3.33
N LEU A 640 8.13 38.57 4.21
CA LEU A 640 8.41 38.63 5.64
C LEU A 640 8.39 37.25 6.34
N PRO A 641 7.44 36.34 6.05
CA PRO A 641 7.42 35.00 6.65
C PRO A 641 8.69 34.18 6.37
N ALA A 642 9.37 34.45 5.24
CA ALA A 642 10.62 33.76 4.91
C ALA A 642 11.75 34.08 5.92
N MET A 643 11.71 35.25 6.57
CA MET A 643 12.71 35.62 7.58
C MET A 643 12.54 34.79 8.87
N GLY A 644 11.30 34.50 9.28
CA GLY A 644 11.02 33.60 10.41
C GLY A 644 11.55 32.19 10.14
N LEU A 645 11.18 31.62 8.99
CA LEU A 645 11.66 30.29 8.56
C LEU A 645 13.19 30.21 8.44
N LEU A 646 13.83 31.30 8.00
CA LEU A 646 15.27 31.40 7.87
C LEU A 646 15.98 31.48 9.24
N LEU A 647 15.41 32.22 10.20
CA LEU A 647 15.91 32.25 11.58
C LEU A 647 15.79 30.87 12.23
N ASP A 648 14.66 30.18 12.05
CA ASP A 648 14.46 28.81 12.55
C ASP A 648 15.50 27.82 11.95
N ALA A 649 15.82 27.98 10.67
CA ALA A 649 16.82 27.14 9.99
C ALA A 649 18.28 27.44 10.40
N LEU A 650 18.59 28.68 10.81
CA LEU A 650 19.95 29.11 11.19
C LEU A 650 20.23 28.99 12.69
N LEU A 651 19.20 29.18 13.53
CA LEU A 651 19.26 29.17 14.98
C LEU A 651 18.26 28.13 15.50
N PRO A 652 18.54 26.81 15.32
CA PRO A 652 17.67 25.80 15.88
C PRO A 652 17.55 26.05 17.37
N GLN A 653 16.33 26.33 17.85
CA GLN A 653 16.10 26.45 19.28
C GLN A 653 16.64 25.17 19.95
N SER A 654 17.37 25.31 21.06
CA SER A 654 17.67 24.16 21.92
C SER A 654 16.33 23.48 22.15
N GLU A 655 16.16 22.26 21.63
CA GLU A 655 14.91 21.54 21.79
C GLU A 655 14.58 21.56 23.28
N ALA A 656 13.56 22.33 23.68
CA ALA A 656 12.88 22.03 24.92
C ALA A 656 12.58 20.53 24.83
N PRO A 657 12.88 19.73 25.88
CA PRO A 657 12.78 18.27 25.80
C PRO A 657 11.46 17.95 25.12
N ARG A 658 11.53 17.39 23.89
CA ARG A 658 10.34 17.13 23.07
C ARG A 658 9.36 16.41 23.98
N GLU A 659 8.10 16.82 24.03
CA GLU A 659 7.07 16.27 24.96
C GLU A 659 7.05 14.73 24.97
N GLY A 660 7.54 14.06 23.92
CA GLY A 660 7.69 12.59 23.84
C GLY A 660 8.92 11.93 24.51
N GLN A 661 9.99 12.63 24.86
CA GLN A 661 11.18 12.00 25.50
C GLN A 661 10.93 11.66 26.97
N GLN A 662 10.25 12.56 27.70
CA GLN A 662 9.78 12.29 29.06
C GLN A 662 8.69 11.20 29.05
N ASP A 663 7.92 11.08 27.97
CA ASP A 663 6.91 10.05 27.79
C ASP A 663 7.53 8.66 27.54
N LEU A 664 8.60 8.55 26.74
CA LEU A 664 9.24 7.26 26.44
C LEU A 664 9.83 6.58 27.68
N ASP A 665 10.61 7.30 28.50
CA ASP A 665 11.21 6.70 29.71
C ASP A 665 10.13 6.29 30.72
N ARG A 666 9.08 7.11 30.87
CA ARG A 666 7.90 6.76 31.67
C ARG A 666 7.23 5.47 31.17
N LEU A 667 6.99 5.36 29.86
CA LEU A 667 6.38 4.17 29.26
C LEU A 667 7.24 2.92 29.42
N LEU A 668 8.57 3.05 29.36
CA LEU A 668 9.50 1.95 29.62
C LEU A 668 9.33 1.43 31.06
N ASP A 669 9.34 2.33 32.04
CA ASP A 669 9.26 1.98 33.46
C ASP A 669 7.87 1.41 33.83
N GLU A 670 6.78 2.02 33.34
CA GLU A 670 5.40 1.59 33.63
C GLU A 670 5.04 0.21 33.04
N ASN A 671 5.69 -0.19 31.93
CA ASN A 671 5.36 -1.41 31.20
C ASN A 671 6.39 -2.54 31.40
N GLY A 672 7.19 -2.48 32.46
CA GLY A 672 8.05 -3.59 32.88
C GLY A 672 9.26 -3.83 31.98
N PHE A 673 9.84 -2.76 31.42
CA PHE A 673 11.06 -2.86 30.62
C PHE A 673 12.25 -3.41 31.43
N ASP A 674 12.80 -4.53 31.00
CA ASP A 674 13.99 -5.11 31.60
C ASP A 674 15.26 -4.46 31.02
N ARG A 675 15.78 -3.45 31.72
CA ARG A 675 17.01 -2.72 31.34
C ARG A 675 18.24 -3.64 31.29
N GLN A 676 18.31 -4.65 32.15
CA GLN A 676 19.45 -5.56 32.19
C GLN A 676 19.44 -6.49 30.97
N GLN A 677 18.27 -7.06 30.65
CA GLN A 677 18.09 -7.85 29.44
C GLN A 677 18.33 -7.02 28.19
N HIS A 678 17.80 -5.79 28.11
CA HIS A 678 18.03 -4.91 26.96
C HIS A 678 19.51 -4.60 26.74
N GLU A 679 20.26 -4.28 27.79
CA GLU A 679 21.70 -4.06 27.70
C GLU A 679 22.47 -5.32 27.30
N GLN A 680 22.04 -6.50 27.75
CA GLN A 680 22.58 -7.78 27.30
C GLN A 680 22.34 -7.97 25.79
N ILE A 681 21.10 -7.83 25.33
CA ILE A 681 20.73 -7.93 23.90
C ILE A 681 21.54 -6.95 23.05
N ARG A 682 21.69 -5.69 23.51
CA ARG A 682 22.47 -4.69 22.78
C ARG A 682 23.95 -5.07 22.69
N ARG A 683 24.54 -5.63 23.75
CA ARG A 683 25.93 -6.12 23.74
C ARG A 683 26.10 -7.31 22.80
N GLU A 684 25.20 -8.29 22.88
CA GLU A 684 25.21 -9.48 22.01
C GLU A 684 25.03 -9.10 20.54
N LEU A 685 24.13 -8.16 20.24
CA LEU A 685 23.94 -7.61 18.90
C LEU A 685 25.22 -6.93 18.45
N ARG A 686 25.81 -5.99 19.21
CA ARG A 686 27.06 -5.34 18.78
C ARG A 686 28.21 -6.33 18.58
N ALA A 687 28.32 -7.33 19.45
CA ALA A 687 29.34 -8.38 19.37
C ALA A 687 29.13 -9.38 18.21
N GLY A 688 27.97 -9.37 17.54
CA GLY A 688 27.66 -10.33 16.47
C GLY A 688 27.31 -11.72 16.97
N ILE A 689 26.94 -11.86 18.24
CA ILE A 689 26.43 -13.11 18.84
C ILE A 689 25.00 -13.36 18.36
N ILE A 690 24.21 -12.29 18.26
CA ILE A 690 22.88 -12.28 17.65
C ILE A 690 22.87 -11.29 16.48
N GLY A 691 21.96 -11.50 15.53
CA GLY A 691 21.87 -10.75 14.28
C GLY A 691 21.05 -11.52 13.27
N LEU A 692 20.77 -10.93 12.11
CA LEU A 692 19.92 -11.56 11.09
C LEU A 692 20.54 -12.87 10.57
N ALA A 693 21.85 -12.89 10.36
CA ALA A 693 22.56 -14.10 9.95
C ALA A 693 22.58 -15.17 11.05
N GLN A 694 22.68 -14.75 12.32
CA GLN A 694 22.73 -15.62 13.50
C GLN A 694 21.37 -16.21 13.88
N ASN A 695 20.27 -15.74 13.30
CA ASN A 695 18.96 -16.38 13.46
C ASN A 695 18.94 -17.81 12.91
N ARG A 696 19.76 -18.08 11.89
CA ARG A 696 19.80 -19.37 11.18
C ARG A 696 20.34 -20.47 12.07
N LEU A 697 19.75 -21.66 11.97
CA LEU A 697 20.32 -22.89 12.52
C LEU A 697 21.72 -23.14 11.93
N PRO A 698 22.57 -23.93 12.60
CA PRO A 698 23.85 -24.33 12.04
C PRO A 698 23.69 -24.94 10.65
N ALA A 699 24.56 -24.60 9.71
CA ALA A 699 24.52 -25.16 8.35
C ALA A 699 24.70 -26.69 8.32
N THR A 700 25.17 -27.28 9.42
CA THR A 700 25.29 -28.73 9.62
C THR A 700 23.99 -29.39 10.07
N SER A 701 22.97 -28.62 10.48
CA SER A 701 21.68 -29.18 10.88
C SER A 701 20.98 -29.80 9.69
N GLU A 702 20.51 -31.03 9.89
CA GLU A 702 19.73 -31.74 8.90
C GLU A 702 18.26 -31.35 9.00
N ILE A 703 17.71 -30.78 7.94
CA ILE A 703 16.30 -30.40 7.83
C ILE A 703 15.68 -31.26 6.74
N ARG A 704 14.67 -32.06 7.10
CA ARG A 704 13.92 -32.92 6.18
C ARG A 704 12.42 -32.69 6.33
N ASP A 705 11.68 -32.98 5.27
CA ASP A 705 10.22 -33.01 5.29
C ASP A 705 9.67 -34.10 6.24
N VAL A 706 8.37 -34.06 6.49
CA VAL A 706 7.67 -35.04 7.32
C VAL A 706 7.67 -36.45 6.73
N ALA A 707 7.67 -37.46 7.58
CA ALA A 707 7.52 -38.87 7.19
C ALA A 707 6.03 -39.28 7.16
N PRO A 708 5.66 -40.32 6.38
CA PRO A 708 4.32 -40.88 6.43
C PRO A 708 3.92 -41.25 7.87
N GLY A 709 2.79 -40.71 8.34
CA GLY A 709 2.28 -40.92 9.70
C GLY A 709 2.63 -39.82 10.71
N ASP A 710 3.56 -38.90 10.40
CA ASP A 710 3.89 -37.77 11.29
C ASP A 710 2.75 -36.75 11.42
N VAL A 711 1.93 -36.62 10.37
CA VAL A 711 0.84 -35.65 10.28
C VAL A 711 -0.49 -36.39 10.17
N HIS A 712 -1.39 -36.10 11.11
CA HIS A 712 -2.74 -36.64 11.13
C HIS A 712 -3.67 -35.75 10.32
N ARG A 713 -4.63 -36.33 9.60
CA ARG A 713 -5.71 -35.53 8.99
C ARG A 713 -6.77 -35.20 10.04
N ALA A 714 -7.29 -33.98 10.00
CA ALA A 714 -8.45 -33.61 10.80
C ALA A 714 -9.62 -34.59 10.51
N PRO A 715 -10.26 -35.18 11.54
CA PRO A 715 -11.37 -36.10 11.36
C PRO A 715 -12.63 -35.34 10.92
N GLU A 716 -12.83 -35.20 9.61
CA GLU A 716 -14.03 -34.56 9.06
C GLU A 716 -15.27 -35.49 9.18
N GLY A 717 -16.40 -34.94 9.63
CA GLY A 717 -17.69 -35.66 9.67
C GLY A 717 -17.77 -36.81 10.68
N ASN A 718 -16.92 -36.84 11.71
CA ASN A 718 -16.96 -37.89 12.74
C ASN A 718 -17.96 -37.53 13.86
N ALA A 719 -19.19 -38.03 13.73
CA ALA A 719 -20.28 -37.79 14.69
C ALA A 719 -19.98 -38.25 16.13
N HIS A 720 -19.12 -39.25 16.33
CA HIS A 720 -18.73 -39.67 17.68
C HIS A 720 -17.88 -38.61 18.36
N LEU A 721 -16.80 -38.18 17.70
CA LEU A 721 -15.88 -37.17 18.21
C LEU A 721 -16.58 -35.82 18.40
N GLU A 722 -17.44 -35.44 17.45
CA GLU A 722 -18.25 -34.22 17.55
C GLU A 722 -19.11 -34.23 18.82
N ARG A 723 -19.80 -35.34 19.11
CA ARG A 723 -20.61 -35.49 20.33
C ARG A 723 -19.74 -35.40 21.59
N VAL A 724 -18.58 -36.08 21.63
CA VAL A 724 -17.65 -36.01 22.77
C VAL A 724 -17.20 -34.57 23.02
N GLY A 725 -16.85 -33.84 21.95
CA GLY A 725 -16.47 -32.43 22.05
C GLY A 725 -17.60 -31.53 22.52
N LEU A 726 -18.82 -31.69 21.99
CA LEU A 726 -19.98 -30.92 22.41
C LEU A 726 -20.32 -31.16 23.89
N GLU A 727 -20.29 -32.41 24.36
CA GLU A 727 -20.47 -32.75 25.78
C GLU A 727 -19.38 -32.14 26.66
N ALA A 728 -18.14 -32.08 26.16
CA ALA A 728 -17.04 -31.44 26.88
C ALA A 728 -17.19 -29.91 26.94
N LEU A 729 -17.60 -29.26 25.85
CA LEU A 729 -17.89 -27.83 25.80
C LEU A 729 -19.03 -27.46 26.74
N ALA A 730 -20.10 -28.27 26.79
CA ALA A 730 -21.21 -28.07 27.72
C ALA A 730 -20.78 -28.08 29.20
N ARG A 731 -19.68 -28.79 29.52
CA ARG A 731 -19.06 -28.83 30.86
C ARG A 731 -17.97 -27.76 31.07
N GLY A 732 -17.76 -26.87 30.11
CA GLY A 732 -16.72 -25.83 30.19
C GLY A 732 -15.28 -26.35 30.07
N ALA A 733 -15.06 -27.46 29.34
CA ALA A 733 -13.75 -28.10 29.24
C ALA A 733 -12.73 -27.37 28.34
N ALA A 734 -13.15 -26.35 27.58
CA ALA A 734 -12.26 -25.61 26.69
C ALA A 734 -12.55 -24.11 26.66
N ALA A 735 -11.51 -23.32 26.37
CA ALA A 735 -11.58 -21.88 26.17
C ALA A 735 -10.78 -21.46 24.92
N VAL A 736 -11.12 -20.30 24.35
CA VAL A 736 -10.41 -19.72 23.20
C VAL A 736 -9.43 -18.65 23.68
N VAL A 737 -8.22 -18.62 23.12
CA VAL A 737 -7.21 -17.58 23.33
C VAL A 737 -6.81 -17.00 21.98
N THR A 738 -7.18 -15.75 21.73
CA THR A 738 -6.82 -15.03 20.49
C THR A 738 -5.63 -14.11 20.73
N LEU A 739 -4.57 -14.29 19.94
CA LEU A 739 -3.34 -13.51 20.01
C LEU A 739 -3.50 -12.15 19.32
N ALA A 740 -3.63 -11.07 20.10
CA ALA A 740 -3.85 -9.69 19.63
C ALA A 740 -2.86 -8.68 20.24
N GLY A 741 -1.69 -9.13 20.70
CA GLY A 741 -0.63 -8.27 21.21
C GLY A 741 0.11 -7.44 20.14
N GLY A 742 0.08 -7.88 18.88
CA GLY A 742 0.76 -7.19 17.78
C GLY A 742 -0.04 -6.03 17.17
N VAL A 743 0.66 -4.97 16.75
CA VAL A 743 0.08 -3.80 16.04
C VAL A 743 -0.10 -4.01 14.53
N GLY A 744 0.18 -5.20 14.00
CA GLY A 744 -0.04 -5.51 12.57
C GLY A 744 0.69 -4.56 11.61
N SER A 745 1.98 -4.31 11.82
CA SER A 745 2.76 -3.36 11.00
C SER A 745 2.71 -3.65 9.49
N ARG A 746 2.70 -4.93 9.07
CA ARG A 746 2.51 -5.32 7.66
C ARG A 746 1.13 -4.92 7.11
N TRP A 747 0.08 -5.14 7.90
CA TRP A 747 -1.31 -4.81 7.54
C TRP A 747 -1.51 -3.30 7.30
N THR A 748 -0.76 -2.49 8.05
CA THR A 748 -0.95 -1.04 8.14
C THR A 748 0.20 -0.27 7.50
N GLN A 749 1.17 -0.98 6.91
CA GLN A 749 2.42 -0.43 6.40
C GLN A 749 3.09 0.50 7.43
N GLY A 750 3.14 0.09 8.71
CA GLY A 750 3.78 0.84 9.79
C GLY A 750 2.97 1.97 10.43
N ALA A 751 1.68 2.14 10.10
CA ALA A 751 0.86 3.25 10.60
C ALA A 751 0.45 3.17 12.09
N GLY A 752 0.87 2.14 12.82
CA GLY A 752 0.72 2.07 14.28
C GLY A 752 -0.71 1.86 14.80
N VAL A 753 -1.64 1.38 13.96
CA VAL A 753 -3.03 1.08 14.39
C VAL A 753 -3.16 -0.35 14.88
N VAL A 754 -4.19 -0.65 15.66
CA VAL A 754 -4.42 -1.96 16.27
C VAL A 754 -5.23 -2.84 15.33
N LYS A 755 -4.56 -3.82 14.71
CA LYS A 755 -5.15 -4.74 13.72
C LYS A 755 -6.43 -5.42 14.22
N ALA A 756 -6.49 -5.80 15.49
CA ALA A 756 -7.64 -6.52 16.06
C ALA A 756 -8.98 -5.76 15.92
N ILE A 757 -8.95 -4.42 16.02
CA ILE A 757 -10.13 -3.56 15.94
C ILE A 757 -10.27 -2.87 14.57
N ASN A 758 -9.44 -3.22 13.59
CA ASN A 758 -9.52 -2.68 12.24
C ASN A 758 -10.79 -3.18 11.54
N PRO A 759 -11.70 -2.31 11.07
CA PRO A 759 -12.86 -2.70 10.27
C PRO A 759 -12.40 -3.03 8.85
N PHE A 760 -12.17 -4.32 8.59
CA PHE A 760 -11.38 -4.75 7.42
C PHE A 760 -12.22 -5.30 6.27
N ALA A 761 -13.42 -5.79 6.56
CA ALA A 761 -14.28 -6.46 5.59
C ALA A 761 -15.76 -6.29 5.94
N ARG A 762 -16.61 -6.27 4.92
CA ARG A 762 -18.06 -6.39 5.09
C ARG A 762 -18.43 -7.87 5.21
N LEU A 763 -18.95 -8.27 6.35
CA LEU A 763 -19.44 -9.62 6.64
C LEU A 763 -20.77 -9.56 7.39
N GLY A 764 -21.71 -10.42 7.06
CA GLY A 764 -23.07 -10.39 7.63
C GLY A 764 -23.72 -9.01 7.46
N GLY A 765 -23.52 -8.38 6.30
CA GLY A 765 -24.10 -7.09 5.92
C GLY A 765 -23.42 -5.83 6.48
N ALA A 766 -22.46 -5.93 7.41
CA ALA A 766 -21.83 -4.78 8.06
C ALA A 766 -20.29 -4.83 8.03
N GLN A 767 -19.63 -3.68 8.22
CA GLN A 767 -18.17 -3.63 8.39
C GLN A 767 -17.77 -4.28 9.72
N ARG A 768 -17.03 -5.38 9.67
CA ARG A 768 -16.63 -6.16 10.84
C ARG A 768 -15.13 -6.01 11.14
N THR A 769 -14.79 -6.09 12.42
CA THR A 769 -13.39 -6.15 12.86
C THR A 769 -12.89 -7.59 12.95
N PHE A 770 -11.56 -7.79 12.97
CA PHE A 770 -11.00 -9.13 13.20
C PHE A 770 -11.50 -9.71 14.52
N LEU A 771 -11.56 -8.88 15.57
CA LEU A 771 -11.98 -9.30 16.89
C LEU A 771 -13.45 -9.76 16.92
N GLU A 772 -14.32 -9.01 16.25
CA GLU A 772 -15.74 -9.32 16.16
C GLU A 772 -15.99 -10.67 15.46
N VAL A 773 -15.25 -10.97 14.39
CA VAL A 773 -15.32 -12.27 13.70
C VAL A 773 -15.03 -13.42 14.68
N HIS A 774 -13.99 -13.31 15.51
CA HIS A 774 -13.66 -14.36 16.47
C HIS A 774 -14.71 -14.50 17.58
N LEU A 775 -15.25 -13.39 18.08
CA LEU A 775 -16.34 -13.43 19.06
C LEU A 775 -17.62 -14.02 18.47
N ALA A 776 -17.94 -13.75 17.20
CA ALA A 776 -19.09 -14.33 16.50
C ALA A 776 -18.95 -15.85 16.31
N LYS A 777 -17.74 -16.35 16.02
CA LYS A 777 -17.48 -17.80 15.99
C LYS A 777 -17.61 -18.43 17.38
N SER A 778 -17.04 -17.81 18.40
CA SER A 778 -17.18 -18.27 19.79
C SER A 778 -18.64 -18.28 20.25
N ALA A 779 -19.45 -17.30 19.82
CA ALA A 779 -20.88 -17.27 20.10
C ALA A 779 -21.61 -18.43 19.42
N ARG A 780 -21.28 -18.74 18.17
CA ARG A 780 -21.84 -19.90 17.45
C ARG A 780 -21.51 -21.21 18.14
N THR A 781 -20.26 -21.42 18.54
CA THR A 781 -19.86 -22.63 19.29
C THR A 781 -20.57 -22.71 20.63
N ALA A 782 -20.74 -21.60 21.35
CA ALA A 782 -21.49 -21.56 22.60
C ALA A 782 -22.97 -21.95 22.41
N GLU A 783 -23.60 -21.49 21.32
CA GLU A 783 -24.97 -21.87 20.96
C GLU A 783 -25.09 -23.36 20.64
N LEU A 784 -24.14 -23.93 19.88
CA LEU A 784 -24.09 -25.36 19.56
C LEU A 784 -23.89 -26.22 20.81
N ALA A 785 -23.03 -25.79 21.74
CA ALA A 785 -22.76 -26.49 22.99
C ALA A 785 -23.85 -26.30 24.05
N GLY A 786 -24.75 -25.33 23.87
CA GLY A 786 -25.76 -24.96 24.88
C GLY A 786 -25.18 -24.36 26.17
N ALA A 787 -23.94 -23.86 26.14
CA ALA A 787 -23.23 -23.34 27.31
C ALA A 787 -22.36 -22.12 26.95
N PRO A 788 -22.18 -21.15 27.85
CA PRO A 788 -21.32 -19.99 27.59
C PRO A 788 -19.86 -20.43 27.45
N LEU A 789 -19.21 -19.97 26.37
CA LEU A 789 -17.80 -20.21 26.10
C LEU A 789 -16.95 -19.09 26.70
N ALA A 790 -15.78 -19.41 27.25
CA ALA A 790 -14.82 -18.40 27.68
C ALA A 790 -13.88 -18.03 26.52
N HIS A 791 -13.64 -16.73 26.36
CA HIS A 791 -12.75 -16.18 25.35
C HIS A 791 -11.75 -15.24 26.02
N VAL A 792 -10.46 -15.45 25.77
CA VAL A 792 -9.37 -14.60 26.22
C VAL A 792 -8.74 -13.91 25.01
N ILE A 793 -8.52 -12.61 25.11
CA ILE A 793 -7.79 -11.82 24.12
C ILE A 793 -6.48 -11.40 24.78
N THR A 794 -5.36 -11.89 24.26
CA THR A 794 -4.05 -11.39 24.71
C THR A 794 -3.76 -10.07 24.03
N THR A 795 -3.23 -9.12 24.79
CA THR A 795 -2.97 -7.75 24.37
C THR A 795 -1.55 -7.37 24.76
N SER A 796 -1.03 -6.28 24.21
CA SER A 796 0.22 -5.66 24.67
C SER A 796 -0.07 -4.28 25.25
N TYR A 797 0.93 -3.61 25.79
CA TYR A 797 0.81 -2.19 26.18
C TYR A 797 0.27 -1.30 25.05
N LEU A 798 0.59 -1.59 23.77
CA LEU A 798 0.10 -0.83 22.62
C LEU A 798 -1.36 -1.12 22.28
N THR A 799 -1.83 -2.34 22.54
CA THR A 799 -3.15 -2.79 22.07
C THR A 799 -4.19 -2.85 23.18
N HIS A 800 -3.78 -2.92 24.45
CA HIS A 800 -4.69 -3.12 25.58
C HIS A 800 -5.71 -2.00 25.74
N GLY A 801 -5.24 -0.75 25.91
CA GLY A 801 -6.12 0.41 26.07
C GLY A 801 -7.10 0.56 24.89
N PRO A 802 -6.61 0.61 23.64
CA PRO A 802 -7.47 0.71 22.47
C PRO A 802 -8.49 -0.43 22.35
N ILE A 803 -8.11 -1.69 22.60
CA ILE A 803 -9.04 -2.84 22.53
C ILE A 803 -10.08 -2.74 23.64
N ALA A 804 -9.68 -2.41 24.88
CA ALA A 804 -10.59 -2.30 26.01
C ALA A 804 -11.63 -1.20 25.81
N GLU A 805 -11.20 -0.01 25.37
CA GLU A 805 -12.09 1.11 25.07
C GLU A 805 -13.06 0.76 23.93
N TYR A 806 -12.54 0.15 22.85
CA TYR A 806 -13.36 -0.23 21.70
C TYR A 806 -14.44 -1.25 22.08
N LEU A 807 -14.06 -2.30 22.81
CA LEU A 807 -14.98 -3.33 23.32
C LEU A 807 -16.03 -2.74 24.27
N GLY A 808 -15.62 -1.83 25.16
CA GLY A 808 -16.55 -1.13 26.05
C GLY A 808 -17.59 -0.32 25.28
N ARG A 809 -17.16 0.41 24.24
CA ARG A 809 -18.05 1.21 23.39
C ARG A 809 -19.03 0.37 22.57
N CYS A 810 -18.62 -0.80 22.07
CA CYS A 810 -19.50 -1.67 21.29
C CYS A 810 -20.25 -2.71 22.14
N GLY A 811 -20.15 -2.65 23.47
CA GLY A 811 -20.81 -3.60 24.37
C GLY A 811 -20.37 -5.05 24.14
N ASN A 812 -19.06 -5.28 23.93
CA ASN A 812 -18.48 -6.58 23.57
C ASN A 812 -19.15 -7.26 22.35
N TYR A 813 -19.71 -6.46 21.43
CA TYR A 813 -20.48 -6.96 20.29
C TYR A 813 -21.64 -7.90 20.69
N GLY A 814 -22.18 -7.75 21.91
CA GLY A 814 -23.24 -8.60 22.43
C GLY A 814 -22.80 -10.03 22.79
N TYR A 815 -21.50 -10.29 22.90
CA TYR A 815 -20.98 -11.57 23.39
C TYR A 815 -21.38 -11.82 24.85
N ARG A 816 -22.01 -12.97 25.12
CA ARG A 816 -22.58 -13.30 26.45
C ARG A 816 -21.68 -14.23 27.30
N GLY A 817 -20.62 -14.79 26.70
CA GLY A 817 -19.68 -15.64 27.42
C GLY A 817 -18.68 -14.82 28.25
N PRO A 818 -17.94 -15.45 29.18
CA PRO A 818 -16.84 -14.79 29.87
C PRO A 818 -15.79 -14.29 28.89
N LEU A 819 -15.53 -12.97 28.89
CA LEU A 819 -14.54 -12.32 28.04
C LEU A 819 -13.44 -11.70 28.90
N TYR A 820 -12.18 -12.08 28.64
CA TYR A 820 -11.03 -11.59 29.40
C TYR A 820 -10.01 -10.92 28.49
N LEU A 821 -9.45 -9.80 28.94
CA LEU A 821 -8.24 -9.21 28.36
C LEU A 821 -7.03 -9.61 29.22
N SER A 822 -6.02 -10.22 28.59
CA SER A 822 -4.73 -10.46 29.23
C SER A 822 -3.72 -9.44 28.75
N GLN A 823 -3.38 -8.48 29.61
CA GLN A 823 -2.41 -7.43 29.30
C GLN A 823 -0.99 -7.97 29.38
N GLY A 824 -0.28 -7.93 28.27
CA GLY A 824 1.15 -8.18 28.22
C GLY A 824 1.95 -6.97 28.70
N ARG A 825 2.83 -7.20 29.67
CA ARG A 825 3.74 -6.19 30.28
C ARG A 825 5.21 -6.47 29.93
N ALA A 826 5.45 -6.95 28.71
CA ALA A 826 6.80 -7.25 28.25
C ALA A 826 7.06 -6.42 27.00
N ILE A 827 7.98 -5.47 27.10
CA ILE A 827 8.26 -4.47 26.07
C ILE A 827 9.74 -4.42 25.75
N GLY A 828 10.06 -4.10 24.50
CA GLY A 828 11.41 -3.87 24.02
C GLY A 828 11.58 -2.42 23.55
N LEU A 829 12.82 -1.95 23.59
CA LEU A 829 13.22 -0.70 22.97
C LEU A 829 13.92 -1.03 21.65
N ARG A 830 13.46 -0.44 20.55
CA ARG A 830 14.03 -0.66 19.21
C ARG A 830 15.45 -0.11 19.14
N LEU A 831 16.26 -0.71 18.28
CA LEU A 831 17.64 -0.34 18.04
C LEU A 831 17.80 0.17 16.61
N VAL A 832 18.73 1.10 16.41
CA VAL A 832 19.26 1.39 15.06
C VAL A 832 19.89 0.10 14.53
N PRO A 833 19.52 -0.37 13.33
CA PRO A 833 19.98 -1.65 12.83
C PRO A 833 21.49 -1.67 12.60
N MET A 834 22.10 -2.85 12.68
CA MET A 834 23.49 -3.02 12.25
C MET A 834 23.59 -2.96 10.74
N VAL A 835 24.62 -2.29 10.22
CA VAL A 835 24.93 -2.22 8.79
C VAL A 835 25.10 -3.62 8.20
N ARG A 836 25.74 -4.53 8.94
CA ARG A 836 25.88 -5.93 8.50
C ARG A 836 24.54 -6.66 8.38
N ASP A 837 23.56 -6.31 9.23
CA ASP A 837 22.23 -6.92 9.20
C ASP A 837 21.42 -6.35 8.04
N LEU A 838 21.54 -5.04 7.77
CA LEU A 838 20.95 -4.41 6.57
C LEU A 838 21.52 -5.02 5.28
N ARG A 839 22.85 -5.14 5.18
CA ARG A 839 23.51 -5.79 4.03
C ARG A 839 23.06 -7.23 3.87
N PHE A 840 23.04 -8.02 4.95
CA PHE A 840 22.52 -9.38 4.88
C PHE A 840 21.06 -9.44 4.41
N ALA A 841 20.19 -8.56 4.91
CA ALA A 841 18.79 -8.52 4.49
C ALA A 841 18.60 -8.18 3.00
N TRP A 842 19.54 -7.45 2.40
CA TRP A 842 19.41 -6.94 1.03
C TRP A 842 20.27 -7.65 -0.01
N GLU A 843 21.40 -8.21 0.40
CA GLU A 843 22.38 -8.86 -0.48
C GLU A 843 22.33 -10.39 -0.38
N GLU A 844 21.96 -10.94 0.78
CA GLU A 844 22.01 -12.40 1.06
C GLU A 844 20.64 -13.06 1.14
N LEU A 845 19.59 -12.32 1.52
CA LEU A 845 18.22 -12.83 1.45
C LEU A 845 17.69 -12.72 0.02
N SER A 846 17.06 -13.79 -0.45
CA SER A 846 16.41 -13.80 -1.74
C SER A 846 15.35 -12.72 -1.83
N GLN A 847 15.46 -11.91 -2.88
CA GLN A 847 14.49 -10.89 -3.20
C GLN A 847 14.08 -11.04 -4.64
N GLN A 848 12.80 -10.79 -4.90
CA GLN A 848 12.36 -10.67 -6.28
C GLN A 848 13.12 -9.51 -6.91
N LEU A 849 13.76 -9.76 -8.06
CA LEU A 849 14.26 -8.72 -8.93
C LEU A 849 13.06 -7.91 -9.39
N LEU A 850 13.18 -6.59 -9.23
CA LEU A 850 12.20 -5.67 -9.78
C LEU A 850 12.53 -5.41 -11.25
N ASP A 851 11.67 -4.67 -11.96
CA ASP A 851 12.12 -4.14 -13.25
C ASP A 851 13.38 -3.29 -13.06
N GLU A 852 14.15 -3.12 -14.14
CA GLU A 852 15.47 -2.48 -14.07
C GLU A 852 15.47 -1.15 -13.32
N GLN A 853 14.44 -0.33 -13.52
CA GLN A 853 14.36 0.99 -12.91
C GLN A 853 13.97 0.91 -11.43
N ALA A 854 12.95 0.12 -11.10
CA ALA A 854 12.57 -0.12 -9.72
C ALA A 854 13.69 -0.80 -8.92
N GLN A 855 14.51 -1.64 -9.56
CA GLN A 855 15.69 -2.25 -8.98
C GLN A 855 16.76 -1.20 -8.62
N LYS A 856 17.12 -0.31 -9.56
CA LYS A 856 18.05 0.81 -9.32
C LYS A 856 17.56 1.69 -8.16
N VAL A 857 16.26 1.97 -8.12
CA VAL A 857 15.63 2.74 -7.03
C VAL A 857 15.77 2.01 -5.69
N ARG A 858 15.51 0.71 -5.64
CA ARG A 858 15.69 -0.10 -4.43
C ARG A 858 17.13 -0.09 -3.94
N GLU A 859 18.09 -0.28 -4.83
CA GLU A 859 19.53 -0.30 -4.50
C GLU A 859 20.00 1.06 -3.95
N SER A 860 19.59 2.16 -4.58
CA SER A 860 19.90 3.51 -4.12
C SER A 860 19.28 3.82 -2.75
N LEU A 861 18.03 3.41 -2.53
CA LEU A 861 17.35 3.53 -1.23
C LEU A 861 18.09 2.73 -0.15
N ASN A 862 18.47 1.49 -0.45
CA ASN A 862 19.24 0.65 0.47
C ASN A 862 20.57 1.31 0.86
N ALA A 863 21.32 1.85 -0.11
CA ALA A 863 22.55 2.57 0.17
C ALA A 863 22.33 3.79 1.09
N ALA A 864 21.27 4.57 0.85
CA ALA A 864 20.90 5.70 1.69
C ALA A 864 20.56 5.28 3.14
N LEU A 865 19.84 4.16 3.30
CA LEU A 865 19.46 3.63 4.61
C LEU A 865 20.66 3.05 5.38
N ILE A 866 21.64 2.44 4.71
CA ILE A 866 22.92 2.05 5.34
C ILE A 866 23.66 3.30 5.86
N ALA A 867 23.81 4.32 5.02
CA ALA A 867 24.49 5.56 5.41
C ALA A 867 23.78 6.26 6.59
N TRP A 868 22.44 6.19 6.63
CA TRP A 868 21.66 6.65 7.77
C TRP A 868 21.95 5.86 9.06
N ALA A 869 21.99 4.53 9.00
CA ALA A 869 22.27 3.69 10.16
C ALA A 869 23.68 3.95 10.71
N GLU A 870 24.68 4.12 9.83
CA GLU A 870 26.04 4.53 10.20
C GLU A 870 26.05 5.91 10.87
N GLY A 871 25.38 6.90 10.28
CA GLY A 871 25.32 8.27 10.77
C GLY A 871 24.62 8.40 12.13
N MET A 872 23.57 7.61 12.37
CA MET A 872 22.88 7.54 13.67
C MET A 872 23.66 6.75 14.74
N GLY A 873 24.57 5.88 14.30
CA GLY A 873 25.32 4.95 15.13
C GLY A 873 24.58 3.62 15.30
N GLU A 874 24.96 2.63 14.50
CA GLU A 874 24.38 1.29 14.52
C GLU A 874 24.38 0.63 15.91
N GLY A 875 23.30 -0.10 16.22
CA GLY A 875 23.11 -0.79 17.50
C GLY A 875 22.92 0.15 18.69
N ARG A 876 22.64 1.44 18.49
CA ARG A 876 22.18 2.36 19.56
C ARG A 876 20.67 2.27 19.72
N ASP A 877 20.18 2.74 20.87
CA ASP A 877 18.75 2.85 21.12
C ASP A 877 18.12 3.84 20.13
N TYR A 878 17.04 3.43 19.47
CA TYR A 878 16.29 4.28 18.56
C TYR A 878 15.32 5.15 19.37
N ARG A 879 15.68 6.43 19.57
CA ARG A 879 14.91 7.38 20.41
C ARG A 879 14.46 8.64 19.67
N ASP A 880 14.86 8.85 18.41
CA ASP A 880 14.50 10.03 17.59
C ASP A 880 13.18 9.82 16.83
N ASN A 881 12.09 9.51 17.55
CA ASN A 881 10.73 9.39 17.01
C ASN A 881 9.68 9.51 18.14
N LEU A 882 8.39 9.42 17.80
CA LEU A 882 7.30 9.26 18.76
C LEU A 882 7.53 8.02 19.64
N ALA A 883 7.23 8.10 20.94
CA ALA A 883 7.54 7.04 21.90
C ALA A 883 7.03 5.65 21.48
N LEU A 884 5.80 5.55 20.97
CA LEU A 884 5.22 4.28 20.49
C LEU A 884 5.94 3.71 19.25
N GLN A 885 6.58 4.56 18.44
CA GLN A 885 7.42 4.15 17.31
C GLN A 885 8.83 3.74 17.75
N CYS A 886 9.24 4.03 18.98
CA CYS A 886 10.50 3.57 19.58
C CYS A 886 10.37 2.21 20.28
N LEU A 887 9.16 1.84 20.72
CA LEU A 887 8.91 0.63 21.50
C LEU A 887 8.40 -0.54 20.63
N SER A 888 8.70 -1.77 21.02
CA SER A 888 8.25 -2.99 20.31
C SER A 888 7.70 -4.06 21.24
N PRO A 889 6.69 -4.86 20.83
CA PRO A 889 6.41 -6.14 21.47
C PRO A 889 7.57 -7.11 21.21
N ILE A 890 7.90 -7.95 22.19
CA ILE A 890 9.09 -8.84 22.16
C ILE A 890 8.77 -10.28 21.67
N GLY A 891 7.78 -10.40 20.79
CA GLY A 891 7.36 -11.64 20.16
C GLY A 891 6.20 -12.36 20.87
N HIS A 892 5.45 -13.15 20.09
CA HIS A 892 4.20 -13.80 20.53
C HIS A 892 4.42 -14.92 21.55
N TRP A 893 5.66 -15.38 21.77
CA TRP A 893 5.96 -16.33 22.85
C TRP A 893 5.49 -15.79 24.20
N TYR A 894 5.67 -14.50 24.47
CA TYR A 894 5.29 -13.89 25.75
C TYR A 894 3.78 -13.78 25.96
N GLU A 895 2.95 -13.83 24.91
CA GLU A 895 1.51 -13.66 25.05
C GLU A 895 0.85 -14.78 25.88
N ILE A 896 1.38 -16.00 25.82
CA ILE A 896 0.83 -17.14 26.57
C ILE A 896 1.28 -17.14 28.04
N PRO A 897 2.58 -17.01 28.39
CA PRO A 897 3.00 -16.83 29.78
C PRO A 897 2.40 -15.58 30.43
N ASN A 898 2.07 -14.54 29.65
CA ASN A 898 1.35 -13.39 30.17
C ASN A 898 -0.06 -13.74 30.68
N LEU A 899 -0.69 -14.84 30.23
CA LEU A 899 -1.92 -15.35 30.84
C LEU A 899 -1.71 -15.74 32.30
N PHE A 900 -0.53 -16.28 32.62
CA PHE A 900 -0.12 -16.67 33.97
C PHE A 900 0.19 -15.40 34.76
N ARG A 901 1.07 -14.54 34.22
CA ARG A 901 1.54 -13.30 34.88
C ARG A 901 0.42 -12.30 35.15
N SER A 902 -0.55 -12.18 34.24
CA SER A 902 -1.71 -11.28 34.43
C SER A 902 -2.79 -11.86 35.37
N GLY A 903 -2.58 -13.09 35.86
CA GLY A 903 -3.55 -13.84 36.66
C GLY A 903 -4.84 -14.20 35.92
N VAL A 904 -4.89 -14.05 34.59
CA VAL A 904 -6.10 -14.32 33.80
C VAL A 904 -6.37 -15.82 33.77
N LEU A 905 -5.34 -16.65 33.58
CA LEU A 905 -5.51 -18.10 33.60
C LEU A 905 -6.00 -18.59 34.97
N ALA A 906 -5.45 -18.05 36.06
CA ALA A 906 -5.90 -18.38 37.41
C ALA A 906 -7.39 -18.07 37.62
N ARG A 907 -7.82 -16.84 37.27
CA ARG A 907 -9.24 -16.44 37.35
C ARG A 907 -10.14 -17.30 36.45
N LEU A 908 -9.66 -17.64 35.26
CA LEU A 908 -10.39 -18.49 34.32
C LEU A 908 -10.59 -19.90 34.89
N LEU A 909 -9.55 -20.51 35.46
CA LEU A 909 -9.61 -21.83 36.11
C LEU A 909 -10.48 -21.83 37.37
N GLU A 910 -10.53 -20.72 38.11
CA GLU A 910 -11.44 -20.55 39.25
C GLU A 910 -12.91 -20.49 38.81
N ALA A 911 -13.19 -19.73 37.74
CA ALA A 911 -14.53 -19.63 37.17
C ALA A 911 -14.98 -20.93 36.46
N GLN A 912 -14.02 -21.68 35.90
CA GLN A 912 -14.25 -22.91 35.15
C GLN A 912 -13.29 -24.02 35.61
N PRO A 913 -13.54 -24.67 36.76
CA PRO A 913 -12.65 -25.72 37.29
C PRO A 913 -12.48 -26.92 36.33
N GLY A 914 -13.48 -27.17 35.49
CA GLY A 914 -13.48 -28.22 34.48
C GLY A 914 -12.66 -27.91 33.22
N LEU A 915 -12.06 -26.72 33.10
CA LEU A 915 -11.24 -26.34 31.95
C LEU A 915 -10.03 -27.26 31.81
N GLN A 916 -9.85 -27.80 30.60
CA GLN A 916 -8.79 -28.76 30.25
C GLN A 916 -7.96 -28.29 29.06
N TYR A 917 -8.58 -27.66 28.07
CA TYR A 917 -7.92 -27.29 26.81
C TYR A 917 -8.04 -25.80 26.47
N LEU A 918 -6.99 -25.23 25.89
CA LEU A 918 -6.99 -23.91 25.28
C LEU A 918 -6.80 -24.05 23.76
N LEU A 919 -7.67 -23.43 22.98
CA LEU A 919 -7.41 -23.18 21.56
C LEU A 919 -6.73 -21.82 21.43
N VAL A 920 -5.44 -21.81 21.09
CA VAL A 920 -4.65 -20.60 20.87
C VAL A 920 -4.49 -20.35 19.38
N HIS A 921 -4.80 -19.15 18.90
CA HIS A 921 -4.65 -18.80 17.49
C HIS A 921 -4.35 -17.31 17.29
N ASN A 922 -3.76 -16.95 16.14
CA ASN A 922 -3.57 -15.54 15.77
C ASN A 922 -4.90 -14.83 15.52
N ILE A 923 -4.93 -13.52 15.79
CA ILE A 923 -6.04 -12.63 15.42
C ILE A 923 -6.35 -12.64 13.92
N ASP A 924 -5.36 -12.93 13.06
CA ASP A 924 -5.52 -12.93 11.60
C ASP A 924 -5.73 -14.32 10.97
N THR A 925 -5.78 -15.39 11.77
CA THR A 925 -6.20 -16.73 11.33
C THR A 925 -7.73 -16.84 11.43
N LEU A 926 -8.45 -16.23 10.49
CA LEU A 926 -9.91 -16.08 10.60
C LEU A 926 -10.68 -17.40 10.57
N GLY A 927 -10.12 -18.47 9.99
CA GLY A 927 -10.75 -19.79 9.95
C GLY A 927 -10.64 -20.60 11.24
N ALA A 928 -9.73 -20.23 12.15
CA ALA A 928 -9.51 -20.98 13.38
C ALA A 928 -10.71 -20.85 14.33
N SER A 929 -11.39 -21.95 14.62
CA SER A 929 -12.56 -21.99 15.50
C SER A 929 -12.46 -23.17 16.46
N LEU A 930 -13.15 -23.06 17.60
CA LEU A 930 -13.26 -24.15 18.57
C LEU A 930 -14.21 -25.22 18.01
N ASP A 931 -13.62 -26.13 17.24
CA ASP A 931 -14.30 -27.22 16.55
C ASP A 931 -14.55 -28.39 17.54
N PRO A 932 -15.81 -28.82 17.74
CA PRO A 932 -16.12 -29.91 18.67
C PRO A 932 -15.47 -31.23 18.27
N THR A 933 -15.36 -31.54 16.98
CA THR A 933 -14.78 -32.80 16.50
C THR A 933 -13.29 -32.86 16.82
N LEU A 934 -12.57 -31.75 16.62
CA LEU A 934 -11.16 -31.65 17.02
C LEU A 934 -11.00 -31.73 18.54
N LEU A 935 -11.83 -31.03 19.31
CA LEU A 935 -11.78 -31.14 20.77
C LEU A 935 -12.04 -32.57 21.26
N GLY A 936 -13.02 -33.26 20.67
CA GLY A 936 -13.32 -34.66 20.96
C GLY A 936 -12.11 -35.56 20.72
N MET A 937 -11.41 -35.36 19.60
CA MET A 937 -10.16 -36.07 19.29
C MET A 937 -9.08 -35.81 20.34
N MET A 938 -8.89 -34.54 20.75
CA MET A 938 -7.91 -34.17 21.77
C MET A 938 -8.19 -34.87 23.11
N ILE A 939 -9.46 -34.93 23.51
CA ILE A 939 -9.90 -35.55 24.76
C ILE A 939 -9.74 -37.07 24.71
N GLU A 940 -10.23 -37.73 23.65
CA GLU A 940 -10.22 -39.19 23.53
C GLU A 940 -8.79 -39.74 23.51
N HIS A 941 -7.87 -39.03 22.85
CA HIS A 941 -6.47 -39.44 22.75
C HIS A 941 -5.56 -38.82 23.82
N GLN A 942 -6.11 -38.04 24.76
CA GLN A 942 -5.37 -37.39 25.86
C GLN A 942 -4.13 -36.61 25.38
N VAL A 943 -4.28 -35.89 24.27
CA VAL A 943 -3.17 -35.25 23.56
C VAL A 943 -2.66 -34.03 24.34
N PRO A 944 -1.37 -33.97 24.75
CA PRO A 944 -0.83 -32.84 25.52
C PRO A 944 -0.89 -31.51 24.76
N PHE A 945 -0.58 -31.55 23.45
CA PHE A 945 -0.83 -30.46 22.53
C PHE A 945 -0.98 -30.95 21.08
N ALA A 946 -1.66 -30.14 20.27
CA ALA A 946 -1.69 -30.29 18.82
C ALA A 946 -1.40 -28.98 18.12
N VAL A 947 -0.79 -29.05 16.94
CA VAL A 947 -0.57 -27.90 16.05
C VAL A 947 -1.30 -28.13 14.74
N GLU A 948 -2.10 -27.15 14.31
CA GLU A 948 -2.71 -27.20 12.99
C GLU A 948 -1.74 -26.67 11.92
N VAL A 949 -1.57 -27.44 10.85
CA VAL A 949 -0.73 -27.12 9.71
C VAL A 949 -1.54 -27.19 8.41
N VAL A 950 -1.17 -26.37 7.42
CA VAL A 950 -1.84 -26.29 6.12
C VAL A 950 -0.89 -26.69 4.99
N PRO A 951 -1.39 -27.17 3.83
CA PRO A 951 -0.55 -27.38 2.66
C PRO A 951 0.19 -26.09 2.28
N HIS A 952 1.49 -26.21 2.03
CA HIS A 952 2.33 -25.07 1.68
C HIS A 952 1.95 -24.48 0.31
N ARG A 953 1.65 -23.17 0.26
CA ARG A 953 1.49 -22.38 -0.97
C ARG A 953 2.64 -21.41 -1.14
N ILE A 954 2.91 -20.99 -2.38
CA ILE A 954 4.05 -20.14 -2.73
C ILE A 954 4.08 -18.76 -2.04
N GLN A 955 2.93 -18.33 -1.52
CA GLN A 955 2.78 -17.04 -0.83
C GLN A 955 2.98 -17.17 0.69
N ASP A 956 2.96 -18.39 1.23
CA ASP A 956 3.13 -18.61 2.66
C ASP A 956 4.59 -18.35 3.03
N ARG A 957 4.81 -17.60 4.11
CA ARG A 957 6.15 -17.24 4.61
C ARG A 957 6.14 -17.21 6.12
N GLY A 958 7.07 -17.92 6.74
CA GLY A 958 7.11 -18.02 8.19
C GLY A 958 7.63 -19.35 8.71
N GLY A 959 8.03 -20.27 7.83
CA GLY A 959 8.48 -21.59 8.22
C GLY A 959 7.38 -22.64 8.30
N GLY A 960 7.78 -23.87 8.59
CA GLY A 960 6.93 -25.04 8.40
C GLY A 960 7.22 -26.16 9.38
N LEU A 961 6.52 -27.27 9.17
CA LEU A 961 6.76 -28.49 9.92
C LEU A 961 7.91 -29.26 9.28
N ALA A 962 8.94 -29.54 10.07
CA ALA A 962 10.13 -30.24 9.60
C ALA A 962 10.64 -31.25 10.62
N ARG A 963 11.45 -32.18 10.13
CA ARG A 963 12.33 -33.01 10.95
C ARG A 963 13.71 -32.36 10.99
N VAL A 964 14.05 -31.75 12.12
CA VAL A 964 15.35 -31.11 12.36
C VAL A 964 16.20 -32.03 13.23
N ASP A 965 17.34 -32.47 12.72
CA ASP A 965 18.27 -33.38 13.40
C ASP A 965 17.55 -34.63 13.98
N GLY A 966 16.68 -35.22 13.15
CA GLY A 966 15.91 -36.42 13.49
C GLY A 966 14.59 -36.16 14.23
N ARG A 967 14.32 -34.92 14.65
CA ARG A 967 13.17 -34.59 15.49
C ARG A 967 12.11 -33.74 14.79
N LEU A 968 10.85 -34.19 14.87
CA LEU A 968 9.70 -33.47 14.33
C LEU A 968 9.37 -32.24 15.18
N ARG A 969 9.41 -31.05 14.57
CA ARG A 969 9.15 -29.74 15.20
C ARG A 969 8.79 -28.69 14.16
N LEU A 970 8.22 -27.58 14.60
CA LEU A 970 8.15 -26.39 13.77
C LEU A 970 9.55 -25.76 13.64
N VAL A 971 9.83 -25.22 12.48
CA VAL A 971 11.02 -24.41 12.23
C VAL A 971 10.56 -23.09 11.63
N GLU A 972 10.95 -21.98 12.25
CA GLU A 972 10.65 -20.64 11.78
C GLU A 972 11.45 -20.35 10.51
N GLY A 973 10.86 -19.69 9.51
CA GLY A 973 11.51 -19.48 8.21
C GLY A 973 12.84 -18.73 8.32
N LEU A 974 12.92 -17.77 9.23
CA LEU A 974 14.14 -17.01 9.55
C LEU A 974 15.26 -17.86 10.20
N ALA A 975 14.92 -19.05 10.69
CA ALA A 975 15.87 -20.00 11.28
C ALA A 975 16.38 -21.03 10.25
N ILE A 976 15.79 -21.11 9.06
CA ILE A 976 16.22 -22.05 8.02
C ILE A 976 17.53 -21.55 7.39
N PRO A 977 18.61 -22.37 7.35
CA PRO A 977 19.91 -21.93 6.85
C PRO A 977 19.92 -21.57 5.37
N ARG A 978 19.18 -22.34 4.55
CA ARG A 978 19.05 -22.13 3.11
C ARG A 978 17.58 -22.12 2.73
N GLU A 979 17.17 -21.08 2.03
CA GLU A 979 15.78 -20.89 1.61
C GLU A 979 15.24 -22.09 0.81
N GLU A 980 16.07 -22.73 -0.03
CA GLU A 980 15.71 -23.94 -0.79
C GLU A 980 15.06 -25.03 0.07
N GLN A 981 15.48 -25.16 1.34
CA GLN A 981 14.98 -26.18 2.26
C GLN A 981 13.56 -25.90 2.75
N GLU A 982 13.09 -24.63 2.75
CA GLU A 982 11.70 -24.29 3.08
C GLU A 982 10.74 -24.83 2.01
N PHE A 983 11.18 -24.84 0.74
CA PHE A 983 10.40 -25.34 -0.40
C PHE A 983 10.33 -26.88 -0.45
N ASP A 984 11.20 -27.57 0.29
CA ASP A 984 11.12 -29.02 0.49
C ASP A 984 10.07 -29.43 1.52
N LEU A 985 9.53 -28.49 2.31
CA LEU A 985 8.53 -28.77 3.35
C LEU A 985 7.11 -28.76 2.78
N THR A 986 6.36 -29.81 3.09
CA THR A 986 4.98 -30.00 2.60
C THR A 986 3.96 -29.13 3.35
N TYR A 987 4.24 -28.79 4.62
CA TYR A 987 3.27 -28.19 5.53
C TYR A 987 3.77 -26.88 6.13
N TYR A 988 2.90 -25.87 6.11
CA TYR A 988 3.11 -24.55 6.67
C TYR A 988 2.41 -24.39 8.03
N ASN A 989 3.01 -23.60 8.92
CA ASN A 989 2.49 -23.36 10.28
C ASN A 989 1.31 -22.35 10.29
N SER A 990 0.12 -22.80 10.67
CA SER A 990 -1.04 -21.89 10.84
C SER A 990 -0.99 -21.03 12.12
N ASN A 991 -0.04 -21.33 13.02
CA ASN A 991 0.07 -20.81 14.38
C ASN A 991 -1.23 -20.97 15.18
N THR A 992 -1.88 -22.13 15.03
CA THR A 992 -3.05 -22.56 15.78
C THR A 992 -2.70 -23.78 16.61
N PHE A 993 -2.82 -23.65 17.93
CA PHE A 993 -2.40 -24.64 18.91
C PHE A 993 -3.57 -25.06 19.79
N TRP A 994 -3.67 -26.35 20.04
CA TRP A 994 -4.49 -26.91 21.11
C TRP A 994 -3.57 -27.25 22.27
N LEU A 995 -3.78 -26.69 23.45
CA LEU A 995 -2.91 -26.87 24.61
C LEU A 995 -3.70 -27.47 25.77
N GLN A 996 -3.26 -28.62 26.30
CA GLN A 996 -3.79 -29.13 27.56
C GLN A 996 -3.18 -28.32 28.72
N VAL A 997 -4.04 -27.74 29.56
CA VAL A 997 -3.66 -26.74 30.56
C VAL A 997 -2.66 -27.29 31.58
N ASP A 998 -2.94 -28.45 32.17
CA ASP A 998 -2.11 -29.01 33.24
C ASP A 998 -0.72 -29.45 32.72
N ARG A 999 -0.64 -29.99 31.51
CA ARG A 999 0.60 -30.34 30.82
C ARG A 999 1.42 -29.11 30.47
N LEU A 1000 0.76 -28.03 30.05
CA LEU A 1000 1.44 -26.75 29.82
C LEU A 1000 2.02 -26.19 31.13
N LEU A 1001 1.26 -26.24 32.23
CA LEU A 1001 1.76 -25.78 33.53
C LEU A 1001 2.94 -26.65 34.01
N GLU A 1002 2.82 -27.97 33.91
CA GLU A 1002 3.88 -28.92 34.25
C GLU A 1002 5.18 -28.64 33.48
N LEU A 1003 5.07 -28.30 32.19
CA LEU A 1003 6.22 -27.92 31.35
C LEU A 1003 6.95 -26.66 31.87
N PHE A 1004 6.21 -25.70 32.44
CA PHE A 1004 6.77 -24.50 33.06
C PHE A 1004 7.21 -24.74 34.52
N GLY A 1005 7.04 -25.95 35.08
CA GLY A 1005 7.30 -26.22 36.49
C GLY A 1005 6.24 -25.61 37.42
N LEU A 1006 5.03 -25.40 36.91
CA LEU A 1006 3.89 -24.82 37.62
C LEU A 1006 2.75 -25.85 37.74
N ASP A 1007 1.78 -25.54 38.60
CA ASP A 1007 0.50 -26.23 38.68
C ASP A 1007 -0.63 -25.21 38.90
N ARG A 1008 -1.88 -25.68 38.99
CA ARG A 1008 -3.03 -24.78 39.17
C ARG A 1008 -2.96 -23.95 40.47
N ALA A 1009 -2.31 -24.45 41.53
CA ALA A 1009 -2.19 -23.75 42.80
C ALA A 1009 -1.07 -22.70 42.79
N THR A 1010 0.07 -23.00 42.16
CA THR A 1010 1.21 -22.09 42.07
C THR A 1010 0.98 -20.91 41.12
N LEU A 1011 -0.06 -20.95 40.27
CA LEU A 1011 -0.46 -19.81 39.41
C LEU A 1011 -0.81 -18.52 40.18
N ARG A 1012 -1.12 -18.61 41.49
CA ARG A 1012 -1.37 -17.44 42.34
C ARG A 1012 -0.10 -16.82 42.93
N ASP A 1013 1.01 -17.53 42.87
CA ASP A 1013 2.31 -17.06 43.34
C ASP A 1013 3.02 -16.31 42.20
N ALA A 1014 3.01 -14.98 42.30
CA ALA A 1014 3.62 -14.12 41.29
C ALA A 1014 5.14 -14.35 41.15
N GLU A 1015 5.84 -14.71 42.22
CA GLU A 1015 7.29 -14.95 42.20
C GLU A 1015 7.61 -16.29 41.51
N ALA A 1016 6.81 -17.32 41.80
CA ALA A 1016 6.92 -18.61 41.12
C ALA A 1016 6.65 -18.48 39.61
N VAL A 1017 5.58 -17.78 39.23
CA VAL A 1017 5.21 -17.55 37.82
C VAL A 1017 6.28 -16.74 37.07
N GLU A 1018 6.82 -15.68 37.69
CA GLU A 1018 7.87 -14.86 37.08
C GLU A 1018 9.16 -15.67 36.89
N THR A 1019 9.53 -16.48 37.88
CA THR A 1019 10.71 -17.35 37.81
C THR A 1019 10.56 -18.41 36.73
N ALA A 1020 9.45 -19.15 36.71
CA ALA A 1020 9.14 -20.13 35.70
C ALA A 1020 9.15 -19.53 34.28
N THR A 1021 8.53 -18.36 34.10
CA THR A 1021 8.50 -17.68 32.80
C THR A 1021 9.90 -17.30 32.34
N ARG A 1022 10.72 -16.72 33.22
CA ARG A 1022 12.10 -16.30 32.90
C ARG A 1022 13.01 -17.50 32.59
N GLU A 1023 12.87 -18.59 33.33
CA GLU A 1023 13.62 -19.83 33.09
C GLU A 1023 13.27 -20.44 31.74
N MET A 1024 11.98 -20.51 31.39
CA MET A 1024 11.56 -20.99 30.08
C MET A 1024 12.01 -20.03 28.95
N ALA A 1025 11.91 -18.71 29.14
CA ALA A 1025 12.32 -17.71 28.14
C ALA A 1025 13.81 -17.84 27.75
N ARG A 1026 14.68 -18.22 28.69
CA ARG A 1026 16.12 -18.46 28.45
C ARG A 1026 16.37 -19.69 27.57
N ARG A 1027 15.45 -20.65 27.53
CA ARG A 1027 15.53 -21.85 26.69
C ARG A 1027 15.08 -21.58 25.25
N MET A 1028 14.34 -20.50 25.03
CA MET A 1028 13.86 -20.11 23.70
C MET A 1028 14.94 -19.34 22.94
N PRO A 1029 15.06 -19.52 21.62
CA PRO A 1029 15.87 -18.66 20.76
C PRO A 1029 15.49 -17.18 20.90
N THR A 1030 16.43 -16.29 20.60
CA THR A 1030 16.18 -14.85 20.47
C THR A 1030 16.48 -14.47 19.02
N TYR A 1031 15.46 -14.03 18.30
CA TYR A 1031 15.61 -13.63 16.90
C TYR A 1031 15.73 -12.13 16.76
N VAL A 1032 16.61 -11.66 15.89
CA VAL A 1032 16.69 -10.25 15.48
C VAL A 1032 15.89 -10.08 14.21
N THR A 1033 14.96 -9.13 14.19
CA THR A 1033 14.16 -8.82 13.00
C THR A 1033 14.23 -7.34 12.66
N LEU A 1034 14.22 -7.04 11.36
CA LEU A 1034 14.06 -5.69 10.86
C LEU A 1034 12.56 -5.39 10.73
N LYS A 1035 12.14 -4.22 11.22
CA LYS A 1035 10.79 -3.69 11.02
C LYS A 1035 10.86 -2.28 10.48
N ASP A 1036 9.84 -1.92 9.72
CA ASP A 1036 9.66 -0.58 9.21
C ASP A 1036 8.86 0.26 10.20
N VAL A 1037 9.40 1.42 10.58
CA VAL A 1037 8.71 2.44 11.39
C VAL A 1037 8.50 3.71 10.59
N LYS A 1038 7.32 4.30 10.75
CA LYS A 1038 6.98 5.57 10.10
C LYS A 1038 7.49 6.76 10.91
N ARG A 1039 8.11 7.72 10.23
CA ARG A 1039 8.44 9.04 10.75
C ARG A 1039 7.62 10.07 9.99
N ARG A 1040 6.81 10.84 10.72
CA ARG A 1040 5.96 11.88 10.14
C ARG A 1040 6.60 13.25 10.29
N TRP A 1041 6.47 14.09 9.27
CA TRP A 1041 6.93 15.48 9.29
C TRP A 1041 6.12 16.35 8.33
N GLY A 1042 6.28 17.66 8.45
CA GLY A 1042 5.58 18.64 7.60
C GLY A 1042 4.05 18.52 7.66
N ASN A 1043 3.41 18.57 6.48
CA ASN A 1043 1.96 18.51 6.28
C ASN A 1043 1.50 17.08 5.93
N GLY A 1044 1.95 16.08 6.69
CA GLY A 1044 1.57 14.67 6.50
C GLY A 1044 2.52 13.88 5.59
N GLN A 1045 3.78 14.31 5.43
CA GLN A 1045 4.82 13.49 4.83
C GLN A 1045 5.18 12.33 5.77
N GLU A 1046 5.38 11.14 5.20
CA GLU A 1046 5.81 9.94 5.93
C GLU A 1046 7.08 9.38 5.30
N ASP A 1047 8.10 9.15 6.12
CA ASP A 1047 9.26 8.34 5.78
C ASP A 1047 9.19 6.99 6.50
N VAL A 1048 9.83 5.99 5.91
CA VAL A 1048 9.93 4.65 6.49
C VAL A 1048 11.39 4.34 6.76
N TYR A 1049 11.71 4.05 8.02
CA TYR A 1049 13.06 3.68 8.43
C TYR A 1049 13.08 2.23 8.93
N PRO A 1050 14.10 1.43 8.54
CA PRO A 1050 14.31 0.11 9.12
C PRO A 1050 14.88 0.25 10.53
N VAL A 1051 14.30 -0.49 11.48
CA VAL A 1051 14.77 -0.60 12.86
C VAL A 1051 14.94 -2.06 13.23
N ALA A 1052 15.93 -2.35 14.07
CA ALA A 1052 16.13 -3.67 14.63
C ALA A 1052 15.30 -3.85 15.90
N GLN A 1053 14.66 -5.00 16.04
CA GLN A 1053 14.03 -5.45 17.28
C GLN A 1053 14.34 -6.92 17.52
N TYR A 1054 14.11 -7.39 18.75
CA TYR A 1054 14.27 -8.79 19.12
C TYR A 1054 12.93 -9.43 19.46
N GLU A 1055 12.76 -10.69 19.09
CA GLU A 1055 11.50 -11.44 19.24
C GLU A 1055 11.77 -12.87 19.71
N LYS A 1056 10.85 -13.42 20.52
CA LYS A 1056 10.73 -14.86 20.82
C LYS A 1056 9.44 -15.41 20.24
N LEU A 1057 9.50 -16.58 19.61
CA LEU A 1057 8.40 -17.15 18.83
C LEU A 1057 7.85 -18.40 19.53
N TRP A 1058 6.52 -18.49 19.64
CA TRP A 1058 5.83 -19.60 20.29
C TRP A 1058 6.07 -20.96 19.61
N GLY A 1059 6.30 -20.99 18.28
CA GLY A 1059 6.56 -22.21 17.54
C GLY A 1059 7.77 -23.00 18.06
N ASP A 1060 8.76 -22.29 18.62
CA ASP A 1060 9.98 -22.88 19.20
C ASP A 1060 9.70 -23.79 20.41
N MET A 1061 8.53 -23.69 21.05
CA MET A 1061 8.14 -24.62 22.11
C MET A 1061 8.13 -26.08 21.63
N THR A 1062 7.83 -26.31 20.35
CA THR A 1062 7.86 -27.65 19.73
C THR A 1062 9.27 -28.25 19.64
N ALA A 1063 10.31 -27.44 19.84
CA ALA A 1063 11.70 -27.88 19.89
C ALA A 1063 12.17 -28.38 21.28
N LEU A 1064 11.33 -28.34 22.33
CA LEU A 1064 11.68 -28.80 23.68
C LEU A 1064 11.51 -30.32 23.85
N PRO A 1065 12.55 -31.13 24.10
CA PRO A 1065 12.49 -32.62 24.05
C PRO A 1065 11.37 -33.28 24.82
N GLU A 1066 11.01 -32.69 25.95
CA GLU A 1066 9.95 -33.13 26.85
C GLU A 1066 8.54 -32.74 26.38
N TRP A 1067 8.41 -31.85 25.39
CA TRP A 1067 7.14 -31.40 24.84
C TRP A 1067 6.80 -32.17 23.56
N GLN A 1068 6.01 -33.23 23.68
CA GLN A 1068 5.60 -34.09 22.57
C GLN A 1068 4.08 -34.04 22.36
N GLY A 1069 3.67 -33.93 21.11
CA GLY A 1069 2.28 -33.73 20.70
C GLY A 1069 2.08 -34.17 19.24
N ILE A 1070 0.94 -33.81 18.66
CA ILE A 1070 0.58 -34.21 17.30
C ILE A 1070 0.47 -33.01 16.35
N TYR A 1071 0.58 -33.27 15.06
CA TYR A 1071 0.37 -32.27 14.01
C TYR A 1071 -0.85 -32.64 13.18
N LEU A 1072 -1.75 -31.67 12.98
CA LEU A 1072 -3.04 -31.85 12.31
C LEU A 1072 -3.04 -31.10 10.99
N ALA A 1073 -3.07 -31.83 9.87
CA ALA A 1073 -3.34 -31.24 8.57
C ALA A 1073 -4.80 -30.78 8.50
N VAL A 1074 -4.99 -29.47 8.35
CA VAL A 1074 -6.31 -28.84 8.18
C VAL A 1074 -6.43 -28.20 6.80
N SER A 1075 -7.66 -27.86 6.40
CA SER A 1075 -7.90 -27.14 5.15
C SER A 1075 -7.26 -25.75 5.20
N THR A 1076 -6.83 -25.26 4.03
CA THR A 1076 -6.21 -23.93 3.93
C THR A 1076 -7.13 -22.84 4.44
N ASN A 1077 -8.44 -22.93 4.20
CA ASN A 1077 -9.40 -21.93 4.68
C ASN A 1077 -9.49 -21.87 6.21
N ARG A 1078 -9.17 -22.96 6.92
CA ARG A 1078 -9.09 -22.96 8.39
C ARG A 1078 -7.82 -22.29 8.91
N GLY A 1079 -6.67 -22.56 8.28
CA GLY A 1079 -5.36 -22.10 8.75
C GLY A 1079 -4.78 -20.87 8.05
N GLN A 1080 -5.44 -20.32 7.02
CA GLN A 1080 -4.97 -19.16 6.27
C GLN A 1080 -4.87 -17.92 7.17
N GLN A 1081 -3.77 -17.18 7.01
CA GLN A 1081 -3.50 -15.94 7.74
C GLN A 1081 -3.60 -14.74 6.81
N LEU A 1082 -4.39 -13.73 7.19
CA LEU A 1082 -4.49 -12.46 6.45
C LEU A 1082 -3.48 -11.44 6.96
N LYS A 1083 -2.24 -11.50 6.48
CA LYS A 1083 -1.13 -10.63 6.91
C LYS A 1083 -1.16 -9.24 6.28
N GLU A 1084 -1.66 -9.13 5.06
CA GLU A 1084 -1.65 -7.91 4.23
C GLU A 1084 -3.03 -7.62 3.64
N ARG A 1085 -3.34 -6.34 3.44
CA ARG A 1085 -4.65 -5.91 2.91
C ARG A 1085 -4.91 -6.44 1.50
N ASP A 1086 -3.87 -6.57 0.69
CA ASP A 1086 -3.98 -7.00 -0.71
C ASP A 1086 -4.45 -8.46 -0.85
N GLN A 1087 -4.37 -9.24 0.23
CA GLN A 1087 -4.90 -10.60 0.27
C GLN A 1087 -6.43 -10.66 0.32
N LEU A 1088 -7.12 -9.55 0.64
CA LEU A 1088 -8.58 -9.54 0.80
C LEU A 1088 -9.32 -9.82 -0.50
N ASP A 1089 -8.86 -9.29 -1.64
CA ASP A 1089 -9.52 -9.55 -2.93
C ASP A 1089 -9.54 -11.05 -3.25
N GLY A 1090 -8.38 -11.70 -3.13
CA GLY A 1090 -8.26 -13.14 -3.33
C GLY A 1090 -9.12 -13.93 -2.33
N TRP A 1091 -9.14 -13.52 -1.06
CA TRP A 1091 -9.92 -14.14 0.02
C TRP A 1091 -11.44 -14.05 -0.17
N PHE A 1092 -11.94 -12.96 -0.75
CA PHE A 1092 -13.36 -12.85 -1.14
C PHE A 1092 -13.70 -13.76 -2.33
N ARG A 1093 -12.77 -13.93 -3.26
CA ARG A 1093 -13.02 -14.60 -4.53
C ARG A 1093 -12.83 -16.11 -4.48
N ASP A 1094 -11.94 -16.60 -3.63
CA ASP A 1094 -11.69 -18.04 -3.46
C ASP A 1094 -12.69 -18.74 -2.53
N GLY A 1095 -13.62 -17.99 -1.92
CA GLY A 1095 -14.69 -18.50 -1.05
C GLY A 1095 -14.31 -18.60 0.42
N SER A 1096 -13.11 -18.18 0.78
CA SER A 1096 -12.67 -18.17 2.16
C SER A 1096 -13.55 -17.25 3.02
N ALA A 1097 -13.91 -16.06 2.51
CA ALA A 1097 -14.84 -15.15 3.20
C ALA A 1097 -16.22 -15.76 3.45
N GLU A 1098 -16.79 -16.42 2.44
CA GLU A 1098 -18.08 -17.13 2.54
C GLU A 1098 -18.03 -18.24 3.59
N GLN A 1099 -16.93 -19.01 3.64
CA GLN A 1099 -16.74 -20.01 4.69
C GLN A 1099 -16.66 -19.39 6.08
N ILE A 1100 -15.98 -18.25 6.25
CA ILE A 1100 -15.97 -17.54 7.54
C ILE A 1100 -17.39 -17.15 7.96
N GLU A 1101 -18.24 -16.69 7.03
CA GLU A 1101 -19.64 -16.37 7.37
C GLU A 1101 -20.39 -17.57 7.93
N THR A 1102 -20.18 -18.77 7.37
CA THR A 1102 -20.82 -20.00 7.88
C THR A 1102 -20.40 -20.39 9.30
N LEU A 1103 -19.22 -19.94 9.74
CA LEU A 1103 -18.70 -20.21 11.08
C LEU A 1103 -19.20 -19.19 12.12
N CYS A 1104 -19.74 -18.06 11.69
CA CYS A 1104 -20.09 -16.94 12.55
C CYS A 1104 -21.58 -16.94 12.93
N GLY A 1105 -21.87 -16.79 14.21
CA GLY A 1105 -23.23 -16.51 14.71
C GLY A 1105 -23.46 -15.00 14.70
N TRP A 1106 -23.56 -14.38 13.51
CA TRP A 1106 -23.85 -12.95 13.40
C TRP A 1106 -25.11 -12.59 14.18
N ARG A 1107 -25.08 -11.47 14.88
CA ARG A 1107 -26.22 -10.91 15.60
C ARG A 1107 -26.55 -9.52 15.08
#